data_AF-A0AAE4R4G3-F1
#
_entry.id   AF-A0AAE4R4G3-F1
#
_cell.length_a   1.000
_cell.length_b   1.000
_cell.length_c   1.000
_cell.angle_alpha   90.00
_cell.angle_beta   90.00
_cell.angle_gamma   90.00
#
_symmetry.space_group_name_H-M   'P 1'
#
loop_
_entity.id
_entity.type
_entity.pdbx_description
1 polymer ?
#
loop_
_entity_poly.entity_id
_entity_poly.type
_entity_poly.pdbx_seq_one_letter_code
_entity_poly.pdbx_strand_id
1 'polypeptide(L)'
;MAKKVVSRSRASYIGVIDFVPGGTPEITWAHAEVPDIENEELLLRAMRCEFRALLEWGRAIWQPSSYHYELPSGDHAGYFVRIADMFRNLRDVEVVATWFYERLESGLVILAESASLIPLIAEIRRVMSASGMDIVGVATFDEYPRTEFEIAQVVQDFDIHSRILAIMSVNSSGRYLDMVSRALDGSVYPTDLVVMVDKTATMADCSIRPIFERENSKKFRWVGMASRSFASPTESGCRLCADNSVAQVVRIDPRSFEALALPGQNLVMPSRKSAIDMSSFFRSCSELDAIAFLEKSNSPARAGSKDPMGIKFELDKLIGNSTFRWLAMERLFGQRKQVLERHGRPGQSAARPDEDHRGVRAGGSTSSGDASLAAVPNSNREARETPERNRSAKAKFLKPRHSVLVGSYDAIVVSRNDSSIEGFDSIIGAVQDILQIDVPVIEVALDAEGVIAPIESMADKISPLILSVGSVSGWTLRQMLVGIEDVWDAETERTGRAISALVVHATSRSVREFENTAQSFSGRLHAIWKMFLPDRWPLVEELDYIGGDGDLGEGARQEFFKRRQQIVSERTKGQCVMLGPSEDVHVRNESLYGLRLNSVASLVAVGAAVHFNRLVAKTTDPRWSSFDFVSISRSYYDGLLVAAMLRWCDPGEIYWGASPADQHRNVEELLTRFTQDLDLRILYPELLLGVMQGKIPRSVTGLLAYTAVTKSLDWDARERAEIVELVRLVGDAGFEIDDALVIAGSQ
;
A
#
# COMPACT_ATOMS: atom_id res chain seq x y z
N MET A 1 54.95 15.69 -14.26
CA MET A 1 53.69 16.16 -14.89
C MET A 1 53.19 17.46 -14.26
N ALA A 2 53.19 17.59 -12.92
CA ALA A 2 52.85 18.82 -12.18
C ALA A 2 53.49 20.10 -12.76
N LYS A 3 54.83 20.14 -12.94
CA LYS A 3 55.56 21.30 -13.48
C LYS A 3 55.02 21.88 -14.81
N LYS A 4 54.32 21.10 -15.65
CA LYS A 4 53.74 21.56 -16.93
C LYS A 4 52.35 22.20 -16.77
N VAL A 5 51.61 21.87 -15.71
CA VAL A 5 50.31 22.48 -15.37
C VAL A 5 50.52 23.84 -14.70
N VAL A 6 51.59 23.96 -13.89
CA VAL A 6 51.97 25.18 -13.16
C VAL A 6 52.15 26.41 -14.06
N SER A 7 52.70 26.26 -15.26
CA SER A 7 53.04 27.41 -16.11
C SER A 7 51.82 28.14 -16.71
N ARG A 8 50.59 27.66 -16.47
CA ARG A 8 49.34 28.27 -16.95
C ARG A 8 48.37 28.68 -15.85
N SER A 9 48.56 28.27 -14.59
CA SER A 9 47.68 28.64 -13.48
C SER A 9 48.22 29.85 -12.72
N ARG A 10 47.38 30.84 -12.41
CA ARG A 10 47.68 31.93 -11.45
C ARG A 10 47.65 31.44 -9.98
N ALA A 11 48.00 30.20 -9.72
CA ALA A 11 47.94 29.63 -8.38
C ALA A 11 49.13 30.14 -7.56
N SER A 12 48.85 30.76 -6.40
CA SER A 12 49.89 31.25 -5.48
C SER A 12 50.64 30.13 -4.76
N TYR A 13 50.01 28.97 -4.59
CA TYR A 13 50.56 27.80 -3.91
C TYR A 13 50.16 26.52 -4.65
N ILE A 14 51.05 25.53 -4.64
CA ILE A 14 50.82 24.21 -5.23
C ILE A 14 51.27 23.17 -4.21
N GLY A 15 50.32 22.33 -3.78
CA GLY A 15 50.57 21.14 -2.97
C GLY A 15 50.19 19.88 -3.73
N VAL A 16 50.79 18.76 -3.37
CA VAL A 16 50.41 17.42 -3.79
C VAL A 16 49.86 16.70 -2.57
N ILE A 17 48.67 16.12 -2.68
CA ILE A 17 48.13 15.24 -1.64
C ILE A 17 48.69 13.85 -1.91
N ASP A 18 49.55 13.40 -1.01
CA ASP A 18 50.17 12.09 -1.07
C ASP A 18 49.33 11.11 -0.24
N PHE A 19 48.80 10.09 -0.92
CA PHE A 19 48.10 8.97 -0.30
C PHE A 19 49.07 7.80 -0.18
N VAL A 20 49.57 7.55 1.02
CA VAL A 20 50.30 6.32 1.30
C VAL A 20 49.26 5.24 1.64
N PRO A 21 49.25 4.08 0.96
CA PRO A 21 48.36 2.99 1.34
C PRO A 21 48.54 2.64 2.82
N GLY A 22 47.48 2.75 3.61
CA GLY A 22 47.57 2.56 5.05
C GLY A 22 48.28 3.72 5.77
N GLY A 23 48.16 4.95 5.28
CA GLY A 23 48.69 6.16 5.91
C GLY A 23 47.69 7.32 5.83
N THR A 24 47.85 8.30 6.71
CA THR A 24 47.07 9.55 6.67
C THR A 24 47.46 10.36 5.43
N PRO A 25 46.51 10.99 4.74
CA PRO A 25 46.84 11.83 3.59
C PRO A 25 47.67 13.04 4.05
N GLU A 26 48.78 13.30 3.38
CA GLU A 26 49.67 14.43 3.69
C GLU A 26 49.74 15.39 2.50
N ILE A 27 49.91 16.69 2.77
CA ILE A 27 50.12 17.69 1.71
C ILE A 27 51.62 18.00 1.62
N THR A 28 52.24 17.58 0.52
CA THR A 28 53.60 17.96 0.15
C THR A 28 53.57 19.23 -0.68
N TRP A 29 54.04 20.34 -0.11
CA TRP A 29 54.09 21.64 -0.79
C TRP A 29 55.27 21.76 -1.74
N ALA A 30 55.03 22.27 -2.95
CA ALA A 30 56.07 22.45 -3.98
C ALA A 30 56.97 23.67 -3.72
N HIS A 31 56.55 24.58 -2.82
CA HIS A 31 57.25 25.79 -2.44
C HIS A 31 57.63 25.73 -0.95
N ALA A 32 58.68 26.46 -0.55
CA ALA A 32 59.12 26.53 0.84
C ALA A 32 58.12 27.31 1.73
N GLU A 33 57.36 28.24 1.14
CA GLU A 33 56.27 28.94 1.83
C GLU A 33 55.00 28.08 1.77
N VAL A 34 54.52 27.67 2.95
CA VAL A 34 53.26 26.96 3.15
C VAL A 34 52.15 28.01 3.36
N PRO A 35 50.96 27.85 2.75
CA PRO A 35 49.85 28.77 2.98
C PRO A 35 49.43 28.81 4.46
N ASP A 36 48.96 29.97 4.91
CA ASP A 36 48.39 30.20 6.25
C ASP A 36 46.96 29.63 6.35
N ILE A 37 46.82 28.35 6.02
CA ILE A 37 45.60 27.56 6.14
C ILE A 37 46.03 26.23 6.75
N GLU A 38 45.32 25.75 7.75
CA GLU A 38 45.59 24.46 8.36
C GLU A 38 45.49 23.34 7.31
N ASN A 39 46.50 22.48 7.24
CA ASN A 39 46.53 21.37 6.28
C ASN A 39 45.27 20.49 6.39
N GLU A 40 44.72 20.33 7.60
CA GLU A 40 43.47 19.59 7.85
C GLU A 40 42.28 20.20 7.11
N GLU A 41 42.15 21.52 7.10
CA GLU A 41 41.08 22.20 6.37
C GLU A 41 41.22 21.99 4.86
N LEU A 42 42.45 22.02 4.34
CA LEU A 42 42.72 21.77 2.93
C LEU A 42 42.44 20.33 2.53
N LEU A 43 42.82 19.34 3.35
CA LEU A 43 42.51 17.94 3.15
C LEU A 43 41.00 17.70 3.17
N LEU A 44 40.27 18.33 4.08
CA LEU A 44 38.81 18.28 4.15
C LEU A 44 38.17 18.84 2.87
N ARG A 45 38.64 19.99 2.39
CA ARG A 45 38.17 20.56 1.12
C ARG A 45 38.48 19.64 -0.06
N ALA A 46 39.66 19.03 -0.08
CA ALA A 46 40.06 18.10 -1.14
C ALA A 46 39.20 16.84 -1.16
N MET A 47 38.99 16.20 0.00
CA MET A 47 38.09 15.06 0.15
C MET A 47 36.68 15.41 -0.35
N ARG A 48 36.12 16.56 0.03
CA ARG A 48 34.78 16.97 -0.44
C ARG A 48 34.70 17.11 -1.94
N CYS A 49 35.71 17.74 -2.55
CA CYS A 49 35.78 17.90 -4.00
C CYS A 49 35.88 16.53 -4.69
N GLU A 50 36.73 15.64 -4.18
CA GLU A 50 36.91 14.29 -4.73
C GLU A 50 35.64 13.44 -4.56
N PHE A 51 35.06 13.42 -3.36
CA PHE A 51 33.83 12.69 -3.06
C PHE A 51 32.67 13.17 -3.92
N ARG A 52 32.51 14.50 -4.08
CA ARG A 52 31.50 15.07 -4.98
C ARG A 52 31.75 14.70 -6.43
N ALA A 53 33.01 14.70 -6.89
CA ALA A 53 33.35 14.27 -8.24
C ALA A 53 33.01 12.78 -8.46
N LEU A 54 33.25 11.92 -7.47
CA LEU A 54 32.85 10.51 -7.51
C LEU A 54 31.32 10.36 -7.61
N LEU A 55 30.55 11.12 -6.82
CA LEU A 55 29.09 11.12 -6.90
C LEU A 55 28.59 11.54 -8.30
N GLU A 56 29.14 12.61 -8.85
CA GLU A 56 28.74 13.16 -10.16
C GLU A 56 29.16 12.21 -11.30
N TRP A 57 30.39 11.71 -11.30
CA TRP A 57 30.90 10.81 -12.35
C TRP A 57 30.31 9.40 -12.27
N GLY A 58 29.99 8.94 -11.07
CA GLY A 58 29.23 7.72 -10.80
C GLY A 58 27.76 7.81 -11.18
N ARG A 59 27.24 9.02 -11.41
CA ARG A 59 25.80 9.29 -11.51
C ARG A 59 25.03 8.80 -10.28
N ALA A 60 25.67 8.86 -9.12
CA ALA A 60 25.07 8.52 -7.84
C ALA A 60 23.93 9.47 -7.44
N ILE A 61 23.85 10.65 -8.07
CA ILE A 61 22.78 11.63 -7.89
C ILE A 61 21.79 11.49 -9.04
N TRP A 62 20.62 10.94 -8.74
CA TRP A 62 19.53 10.75 -9.68
C TRP A 62 18.55 11.93 -9.57
N GLN A 63 18.49 12.76 -10.61
CA GLN A 63 17.63 13.95 -10.65
C GLN A 63 16.84 13.99 -11.97
N PRO A 64 15.75 13.22 -12.07
CA PRO A 64 14.89 13.19 -13.24
C PRO A 64 14.15 14.51 -13.46
N SER A 65 13.76 14.78 -14.71
CA SER A 65 12.98 15.96 -15.08
C SER A 65 11.48 15.69 -15.24
N SER A 66 11.05 14.43 -15.21
CA SER A 66 9.67 14.01 -15.52
C SER A 66 8.98 13.19 -14.44
N TYR A 67 9.66 12.94 -13.32
CA TYR A 67 9.13 12.21 -12.17
C TYR A 67 9.88 12.65 -10.93
N HIS A 68 9.42 12.22 -9.75
CA HIS A 68 10.14 12.38 -8.49
C HIS A 68 10.10 11.08 -7.70
N TYR A 69 10.84 11.00 -6.61
CA TYR A 69 11.00 9.78 -5.84
C TYR A 69 10.13 9.77 -4.59
N GLU A 70 9.53 8.62 -4.26
CA GLU A 70 9.07 8.31 -2.90
C GLU A 70 10.19 7.53 -2.20
N LEU A 71 10.75 8.12 -1.16
CA LEU A 71 11.86 7.56 -0.38
C LEU A 71 11.34 6.46 0.58
N PRO A 72 12.23 5.62 1.13
CA PRO A 72 11.87 4.63 2.15
C PRO A 72 11.13 5.21 3.37
N SER A 73 11.34 6.49 3.68
CA SER A 73 10.62 7.21 4.74
C SER A 73 9.16 7.54 4.40
N GLY A 74 8.74 7.37 3.14
CA GLY A 74 7.49 7.87 2.58
C GLY A 74 7.57 9.34 2.12
N ASP A 75 8.70 10.02 2.37
CA ASP A 75 8.89 11.40 1.92
C ASP A 75 9.12 11.44 0.40
N HIS A 76 8.65 12.50 -0.24
CA HIS A 76 8.83 12.72 -1.67
C HIS A 76 10.04 13.62 -1.94
N ALA A 77 10.85 13.28 -2.93
CA ALA A 77 12.07 14.02 -3.26
C ALA A 77 12.27 14.15 -4.77
N GLY A 78 12.63 15.34 -5.25
CA GLY A 78 12.95 15.58 -6.66
C GLY A 78 14.26 14.95 -7.11
N TYR A 79 15.06 14.43 -6.17
CA TYR A 79 16.27 13.68 -6.46
C TYR A 79 16.55 12.62 -5.40
N PHE A 80 17.25 11.58 -5.82
CA PHE A 80 17.65 10.43 -5.03
C PHE A 80 19.18 10.27 -5.10
N VAL A 81 19.81 9.84 -4.01
CA VAL A 81 21.25 9.61 -3.95
C VAL A 81 21.51 8.15 -3.58
N ARG A 82 22.28 7.44 -4.39
CA ARG A 82 22.69 6.05 -4.14
C ARG A 82 24.20 5.96 -4.15
N ILE A 83 24.81 5.90 -2.97
CA ILE A 83 26.27 5.91 -2.80
C ILE A 83 26.95 4.76 -3.55
N ALA A 84 26.33 3.58 -3.60
CA ALA A 84 26.90 2.44 -4.31
C ALA A 84 27.17 2.71 -5.80
N ASP A 85 26.39 3.58 -6.45
CA ASP A 85 26.59 3.91 -7.87
C ASP A 85 27.86 4.75 -8.10
N MET A 86 28.46 5.33 -7.05
CA MET A 86 29.75 6.02 -7.16
C MET A 86 30.93 5.05 -7.33
N PHE A 87 30.76 3.78 -6.95
CA PHE A 87 31.79 2.75 -7.01
C PHE A 87 31.85 2.06 -8.38
N ARG A 88 32.23 2.80 -9.43
CA ARG A 88 32.24 2.24 -10.80
C ARG A 88 33.35 1.22 -11.03
N ASN A 89 34.42 1.31 -10.25
CA ASN A 89 35.58 0.42 -10.30
C ASN A 89 36.27 0.39 -8.92
N LEU A 90 37.20 -0.54 -8.73
CA LEU A 90 37.91 -0.73 -7.46
C LEU A 90 38.61 0.54 -6.97
N ARG A 91 39.19 1.33 -7.88
CA ARG A 91 39.90 2.56 -7.52
C ARG A 91 38.98 3.61 -6.88
N ASP A 92 37.73 3.71 -7.33
CA ASP A 92 36.75 4.62 -6.72
C ASP A 92 36.49 4.22 -5.24
N VAL A 93 36.50 2.91 -4.95
CA VAL A 93 36.37 2.36 -3.57
C VAL A 93 37.63 2.60 -2.74
N GLU A 94 38.81 2.33 -3.30
CA GLU A 94 40.12 2.55 -2.66
C GLU A 94 40.29 4.00 -2.19
N VAL A 95 39.93 4.96 -3.04
CA VAL A 95 39.99 6.39 -2.74
C VAL A 95 39.11 6.71 -1.53
N VAL A 96 37.87 6.23 -1.53
CA VAL A 96 36.90 6.47 -0.45
C VAL A 96 37.34 5.80 0.85
N ALA A 97 37.84 4.57 0.80
CA ALA A 97 38.38 3.86 1.96
C ALA A 97 39.59 4.58 2.58
N THR A 98 40.43 5.23 1.76
CA THR A 98 41.59 5.97 2.24
C THR A 98 41.19 7.14 3.14
N TRP A 99 40.06 7.80 2.85
CA TRP A 99 39.51 8.87 3.70
C TRP A 99 38.97 8.39 5.06
N PHE A 100 38.78 7.07 5.24
CA PHE A 100 38.49 6.49 6.55
C PHE A 100 39.75 6.24 7.39
N TYR A 101 40.95 6.28 6.82
CA TYR A 101 42.17 5.76 7.44
C TYR A 101 42.43 6.28 8.86
N GLU A 102 42.24 7.57 9.10
CA GLU A 102 42.43 8.17 10.43
C GLU A 102 41.59 7.49 11.52
N ARG A 103 40.41 6.99 11.16
CA ARG A 103 39.43 6.37 12.06
C ARG A 103 39.65 4.86 12.25
N LEU A 104 40.64 4.29 11.58
CA LEU A 104 40.91 2.86 11.64
C LEU A 104 41.85 2.57 12.80
N GLU A 105 41.44 1.67 13.67
CA GLU A 105 42.22 1.17 14.80
C GLU A 105 42.01 -0.35 14.93
N SER A 106 42.99 -1.06 15.52
CA SER A 106 42.82 -2.50 15.76
C SER A 106 41.70 -2.75 16.74
N GLY A 107 40.85 -3.74 16.45
CA GLY A 107 39.70 -4.06 17.29
C GLY A 107 38.37 -3.53 16.77
N LEU A 108 38.37 -2.75 15.68
CA LEU A 108 37.21 -2.01 15.20
C LEU A 108 36.00 -2.90 14.88
N VAL A 109 34.80 -2.41 15.23
CA VAL A 109 33.52 -2.93 14.72
C VAL A 109 32.97 -1.95 13.70
N ILE A 110 32.61 -2.43 12.51
CA ILE A 110 31.98 -1.61 11.47
C ILE A 110 30.49 -1.90 11.42
N LEU A 111 29.68 -0.85 11.59
CA LEU A 111 28.22 -0.91 11.42
C LEU A 111 27.85 -0.10 10.18
N ALA A 112 27.30 -0.74 9.15
CA ALA A 112 26.85 -0.03 7.95
C ALA A 112 25.34 -0.10 7.78
N GLU A 113 24.72 1.00 7.36
CA GLU A 113 23.25 1.08 7.25
C GLU A 113 22.64 0.13 6.22
N SER A 114 23.43 -0.33 5.24
CA SER A 114 22.95 -1.11 4.10
C SER A 114 24.05 -2.02 3.54
N ALA A 115 23.66 -3.18 3.03
CA ALA A 115 24.53 -4.08 2.27
C ALA A 115 25.16 -3.44 1.02
N SER A 116 24.60 -2.33 0.53
CA SER A 116 25.16 -1.58 -0.60
C SER A 116 26.56 -1.01 -0.33
N LEU A 117 26.98 -0.94 0.94
CA LEU A 117 28.32 -0.49 1.36
C LEU A 117 29.35 -1.63 1.51
N ILE A 118 28.99 -2.89 1.25
CA ILE A 118 29.92 -4.04 1.35
C ILE A 118 31.23 -3.83 0.58
N PRO A 119 31.26 -3.30 -0.66
CA PRO A 119 32.51 -3.05 -1.37
C PRO A 119 33.46 -2.13 -0.60
N LEU A 120 32.92 -1.06 0.02
CA LEU A 120 33.69 -0.14 0.84
C LEU A 120 34.22 -0.82 2.10
N ILE A 121 33.40 -1.63 2.78
CA ILE A 121 33.81 -2.36 3.98
C ILE A 121 34.92 -3.37 3.67
N ALA A 122 34.82 -4.09 2.55
CA ALA A 122 35.84 -5.03 2.10
C ALA A 122 37.18 -4.33 1.85
N GLU A 123 37.14 -3.12 1.27
CA GLU A 123 38.33 -2.33 1.00
C GLU A 123 38.93 -1.72 2.29
N ILE A 124 38.10 -1.25 3.22
CA ILE A 124 38.56 -0.83 4.56
C ILE A 124 39.27 -2.00 5.26
N ARG A 125 38.70 -3.20 5.21
CA ARG A 125 39.33 -4.40 5.77
C ARG A 125 40.70 -4.67 5.14
N ARG A 126 40.80 -4.56 3.82
CA ARG A 126 42.06 -4.73 3.09
C ARG A 126 43.11 -3.71 3.53
N VAL A 127 42.73 -2.44 3.67
CA VAL A 127 43.61 -1.36 4.17
C VAL A 127 44.07 -1.64 5.60
N MET A 128 43.14 -2.04 6.49
CA MET A 128 43.49 -2.38 7.88
C MET A 128 44.45 -3.56 7.97
N SER A 129 44.17 -4.65 7.25
CA SER A 129 45.06 -5.83 7.23
C SER A 129 46.44 -5.50 6.68
N ALA A 130 46.55 -4.62 5.68
CA ALA A 130 47.84 -4.17 5.15
C ALA A 130 48.65 -3.35 6.19
N SER A 131 47.98 -2.64 7.09
CA SER A 131 48.58 -1.91 8.20
C SER A 131 48.74 -2.74 9.49
N GLY A 132 48.46 -4.05 9.46
CA GLY A 132 48.53 -4.92 10.64
C GLY A 132 47.43 -4.68 11.68
N MET A 133 46.32 -4.03 11.29
CA MET A 133 45.13 -3.83 12.11
C MET A 133 44.07 -4.88 11.76
N ASP A 134 43.18 -5.19 12.72
CA ASP A 134 42.09 -6.15 12.51
C ASP A 134 40.71 -5.55 12.80
N ILE A 135 39.71 -6.05 12.06
CA ILE A 135 38.27 -5.76 12.24
C ILE A 135 37.66 -6.96 12.94
N VAL A 136 37.10 -6.74 14.13
CA VAL A 136 36.55 -7.84 14.94
C VAL A 136 35.09 -8.14 14.56
N GLY A 137 34.38 -7.16 14.01
CA GLY A 137 32.98 -7.31 13.64
C GLY A 137 32.55 -6.43 12.47
N VAL A 138 31.64 -6.96 11.64
CA VAL A 138 30.94 -6.21 10.60
C VAL A 138 29.45 -6.54 10.71
N ALA A 139 28.61 -5.52 10.82
CA ALA A 139 27.17 -5.65 10.69
C ALA A 139 26.64 -4.74 9.57
N THR A 140 25.66 -5.27 8.85
CA THR A 140 24.85 -4.54 7.87
C THR A 140 23.39 -4.84 8.15
N PHE A 141 22.49 -3.87 7.91
CA PHE A 141 21.06 -4.13 8.01
C PHE A 141 20.48 -4.56 6.66
N ASP A 142 19.58 -5.54 6.68
CA ASP A 142 18.83 -6.01 5.50
C ASP A 142 17.71 -5.03 5.10
N GLU A 143 17.12 -4.36 6.09
CA GLU A 143 16.13 -3.29 5.94
C GLU A 143 16.54 -2.11 6.81
N TYR A 144 16.02 -0.92 6.50
CA TYR A 144 16.13 0.21 7.42
C TYR A 144 15.60 -0.18 8.80
N PRO A 145 16.43 -0.07 9.85
CA PRO A 145 15.98 -0.25 11.22
C PRO A 145 14.78 0.65 11.50
N ARG A 146 13.73 0.11 12.12
CA ARG A 146 12.51 0.86 12.43
C ARG A 146 12.53 1.45 13.83
N THR A 147 13.40 0.92 14.67
CA THR A 147 13.47 1.26 16.09
C THR A 147 14.93 1.36 16.55
N GLU A 148 15.16 2.13 17.62
CA GLU A 148 16.46 2.20 18.30
C GLU A 148 16.89 0.83 18.85
N PHE A 149 15.92 0.01 19.24
CA PHE A 149 16.14 -1.34 19.77
C PHE A 149 16.81 -2.26 18.76
N GLU A 150 16.40 -2.23 17.48
CA GLU A 150 17.02 -3.05 16.43
C GLU A 150 18.51 -2.70 16.24
N ILE A 151 18.85 -1.41 16.31
CA ILE A 151 20.25 -0.96 16.22
C ILE A 151 21.02 -1.38 17.47
N ALA A 152 20.44 -1.16 18.65
CA ALA A 152 21.06 -1.52 19.92
C ALA A 152 21.29 -3.04 20.05
N GLN A 153 20.37 -3.87 19.56
CA GLN A 153 20.50 -5.32 19.55
C GLN A 153 21.70 -5.76 18.68
N VAL A 154 21.83 -5.23 17.47
CA VAL A 154 22.98 -5.51 16.60
C VAL A 154 24.29 -5.05 17.24
N VAL A 155 24.30 -3.91 17.93
CA VAL A 155 25.47 -3.43 18.68
C VAL A 155 25.81 -4.35 19.86
N GLN A 156 24.80 -4.87 20.56
CA GLN A 156 24.98 -5.79 21.71
C GLN A 156 25.48 -7.19 21.30
N ASP A 157 25.17 -7.63 20.08
CA ASP A 157 25.66 -8.92 19.55
C ASP A 157 27.19 -8.95 19.36
N PHE A 158 27.84 -7.79 19.35
CA PHE A 158 29.30 -7.68 19.38
C PHE A 158 29.81 -7.76 20.82
N ASP A 159 30.25 -8.96 21.23
CA ASP A 159 30.83 -9.27 22.55
C ASP A 159 32.24 -8.66 22.77
N ILE A 160 32.38 -7.31 22.72
CA ILE A 160 33.72 -6.71 22.59
C ILE A 160 33.85 -5.30 23.20
N HIS A 161 34.98 -5.06 23.88
CA HIS A 161 35.47 -3.77 24.42
C HIS A 161 36.01 -2.79 23.34
N SER A 162 35.41 -2.78 22.16
CA SER A 162 35.95 -2.12 20.96
C SER A 162 35.26 -0.81 20.60
N ARG A 163 35.93 0.06 19.83
CA ARG A 163 35.31 1.21 19.17
C ARG A 163 34.40 0.78 18.00
N ILE A 164 33.33 1.54 17.78
CA ILE A 164 32.38 1.33 16.68
C ILE A 164 32.55 2.43 15.64
N LEU A 165 32.72 2.05 14.37
CA LEU A 165 32.61 2.93 13.22
C LEU A 165 31.27 2.67 12.51
N ALA A 166 30.30 3.55 12.73
CA ALA A 166 29.03 3.53 12.04
C ALA A 166 29.10 4.34 10.74
N ILE A 167 28.67 3.74 9.63
CA ILE A 167 28.68 4.35 8.29
C ILE A 167 27.25 4.47 7.76
N MET A 168 26.81 5.71 7.59
CA MET A 168 25.54 6.09 6.99
C MET A 168 25.80 6.67 5.60
N SER A 169 25.24 6.08 4.56
CA SER A 169 25.46 6.48 3.18
C SER A 169 24.76 7.82 2.89
N VAL A 170 23.49 7.97 3.26
CA VAL A 170 22.70 9.19 3.01
C VAL A 170 21.78 9.53 4.18
N ASN A 171 21.97 10.70 4.79
CA ASN A 171 20.98 11.31 5.67
C ASN A 171 20.03 12.21 4.86
N SER A 172 18.73 11.87 4.81
CA SER A 172 17.74 12.66 4.06
C SER A 172 16.95 13.63 4.93
N SER A 173 16.32 13.15 6.01
CA SER A 173 15.41 13.95 6.86
C SER A 173 15.91 14.20 8.27
N GLY A 174 17.07 13.65 8.67
CA GLY A 174 17.58 13.71 10.04
C GLY A 174 17.00 12.65 10.98
N ARG A 175 15.76 12.17 10.74
CA ARG A 175 15.10 11.19 11.65
C ARG A 175 15.90 9.92 11.86
N TYR A 176 16.42 9.34 10.78
CA TYR A 176 17.22 8.12 10.86
C TYR A 176 18.58 8.39 11.52
N LEU A 177 19.22 9.52 11.20
CA LEU A 177 20.44 9.96 11.85
C LEU A 177 20.27 10.12 13.36
N ASP A 178 19.17 10.73 13.81
CA ASP A 178 18.86 10.93 15.23
C ASP A 178 18.57 9.62 15.94
N MET A 179 17.94 8.66 15.26
CA MET A 179 17.69 7.32 15.79
C MET A 179 18.99 6.51 15.94
N VAL A 180 19.83 6.48 14.90
CA VAL A 180 21.15 5.82 14.94
C VAL A 180 22.03 6.46 16.00
N SER A 181 22.05 7.80 16.08
CA SER A 181 22.79 8.51 17.12
C SER A 181 22.34 8.08 18.51
N ARG A 182 21.04 8.13 18.82
CA ARG A 182 20.54 7.80 20.16
C ARG A 182 20.84 6.35 20.55
N ALA A 183 20.74 5.43 19.60
CA ALA A 183 21.12 4.03 19.82
C ALA A 183 22.63 3.89 20.12
N LEU A 184 23.50 4.60 19.40
CA LEU A 184 24.95 4.58 19.61
C LEU A 184 25.39 5.34 20.88
N ASP A 185 24.74 6.45 21.20
CA ASP A 185 24.98 7.25 22.41
C ASP A 185 24.60 6.46 23.69
N GLY A 186 23.67 5.52 23.58
CA GLY A 186 23.32 4.58 24.65
C GLY A 186 24.33 3.43 24.83
N SER A 187 25.28 3.27 23.90
CA SER A 187 26.32 2.24 24.01
C SER A 187 27.44 2.68 24.95
N VAL A 188 28.08 1.71 25.63
CA VAL A 188 29.23 1.97 26.52
C VAL A 188 30.53 2.19 25.73
N TYR A 189 30.48 2.01 24.41
CA TYR A 189 31.64 1.98 23.53
C TYR A 189 31.86 3.33 22.86
N PRO A 190 33.12 3.75 22.61
CA PRO A 190 33.39 4.92 21.78
C PRO A 190 32.83 4.72 20.37
N THR A 191 32.09 5.71 19.86
CA THR A 191 31.42 5.60 18.56
C THR A 191 31.76 6.76 17.62
N ASP A 192 32.13 6.44 16.38
CA ASP A 192 32.23 7.39 15.28
C ASP A 192 31.10 7.12 14.30
N LEU A 193 30.24 8.11 14.05
CA LEU A 193 29.19 8.04 13.03
C LEU A 193 29.57 8.92 11.83
N VAL A 194 29.85 8.28 10.70
CA VAL A 194 30.16 8.95 9.43
C VAL A 194 28.93 8.96 8.53
N VAL A 195 28.46 10.17 8.21
CA VAL A 195 27.42 10.44 7.22
C VAL A 195 28.08 10.92 5.93
N MET A 196 28.05 10.09 4.89
CA MET A 196 28.74 10.37 3.63
C MET A 196 28.07 11.51 2.85
N VAL A 197 26.73 11.48 2.76
CA VAL A 197 25.92 12.57 2.20
C VAL A 197 24.85 12.98 3.19
N ASP A 198 24.85 14.25 3.59
CA ASP A 198 23.82 14.83 4.44
C ASP A 198 23.02 15.87 3.66
N LYS A 199 21.79 15.51 3.31
CA LYS A 199 20.91 16.40 2.55
C LYS A 199 20.29 17.50 3.41
N THR A 200 20.35 17.39 4.74
CA THR A 200 19.89 18.43 5.68
C THR A 200 20.97 19.46 6.00
N ALA A 201 22.24 19.09 5.79
CA ALA A 201 23.39 19.93 6.05
C ALA A 201 23.78 20.80 4.85
N THR A 202 24.21 22.03 5.10
CA THR A 202 24.95 22.82 4.12
C THR A 202 26.40 22.35 4.05
N MET A 203 27.14 22.82 3.04
CA MET A 203 28.58 22.56 2.95
C MET A 203 29.38 23.14 4.13
N ALA A 204 28.85 24.17 4.81
CA ALA A 204 29.47 24.76 5.98
C ALA A 204 29.28 23.91 7.26
N ASP A 205 28.18 23.15 7.34
CA ASP A 205 27.85 22.29 8.49
C ASP A 205 28.60 20.95 8.48
N CYS A 206 29.34 20.69 7.40
CA CYS A 206 30.15 19.49 7.27
C CYS A 206 31.46 19.68 8.05
N SER A 207 31.93 18.63 8.72
CA SER A 207 33.21 18.66 9.44
C SER A 207 33.89 17.28 9.43
N ILE A 208 35.22 17.32 9.33
CA ILE A 208 36.13 16.25 9.73
C ILE A 208 36.97 16.90 10.82
N ARG A 209 36.48 16.91 12.06
CA ARG A 209 37.40 17.25 13.15
C ARG A 209 38.39 16.09 13.32
N PRO A 210 39.66 16.37 13.62
CA PRO A 210 40.61 15.33 13.94
C PRO A 210 40.18 14.53 15.19
N ILE A 211 40.63 13.28 15.27
CA ILE A 211 40.18 12.30 16.26
C ILE A 211 40.56 12.67 17.70
N PHE A 212 41.42 13.67 17.91
CA PHE A 212 42.07 13.94 19.19
C PHE A 212 41.16 14.50 20.30
N GLU A 213 39.92 14.97 20.02
CA GLU A 213 38.97 15.33 21.08
C GLU A 213 38.21 14.08 21.59
N ARG A 214 38.52 13.53 22.77
CA ARG A 214 37.88 12.30 23.30
C ARG A 214 36.45 12.54 23.84
N GLU A 215 35.51 12.91 22.98
CA GLU A 215 34.08 12.78 23.29
C GLU A 215 33.60 11.37 22.93
N ASN A 216 32.66 10.82 23.71
CA ASN A 216 32.21 9.43 23.59
C ASN A 216 31.48 9.12 22.27
N SER A 217 30.93 10.13 21.59
CA SER A 217 30.34 9.99 20.27
C SER A 217 30.68 11.18 19.37
N LYS A 218 31.13 10.89 18.14
CA LYS A 218 31.42 11.92 17.13
C LYS A 218 30.58 11.70 15.89
N LYS A 219 29.95 12.77 15.43
CA LYS A 219 29.21 12.81 14.16
C LYS A 219 30.03 13.54 13.11
N PHE A 220 30.32 12.86 12.01
CA PHE A 220 31.05 13.42 10.89
C PHE A 220 30.16 13.47 9.66
N ARG A 221 30.17 14.60 8.96
CA ARG A 221 29.42 14.81 7.72
C ARG A 221 30.41 15.16 6.63
N TRP A 222 30.47 14.33 5.59
CA TRP A 222 31.42 14.55 4.50
C TRP A 222 30.92 15.62 3.54
N VAL A 223 29.74 15.43 2.94
CA VAL A 223 29.16 16.35 1.95
C VAL A 223 27.74 16.76 2.31
N GLY A 224 27.48 18.07 2.29
CA GLY A 224 26.18 18.68 2.56
C GLY A 224 25.43 19.03 1.27
N MET A 225 24.15 18.70 1.16
CA MET A 225 23.33 18.92 -0.04
C MET A 225 22.04 19.75 0.19
N ALA A 226 21.93 20.46 1.31
CA ALA A 226 20.73 21.25 1.66
C ALA A 226 20.32 22.32 0.62
N SER A 227 21.25 22.77 -0.23
CA SER A 227 20.96 23.77 -1.27
C SER A 227 20.15 23.24 -2.45
N ARG A 228 19.96 21.92 -2.58
CA ARG A 228 19.07 21.32 -3.59
C ARG A 228 17.71 21.14 -2.96
N SER A 229 16.80 22.07 -3.25
CA SER A 229 15.45 22.15 -2.68
C SER A 229 14.79 20.79 -2.59
N PHE A 230 14.66 20.28 -1.36
CA PHE A 230 13.57 19.36 -1.08
C PHE A 230 12.27 20.11 -1.34
N ALA A 231 11.31 19.45 -1.97
CA ALA A 231 9.94 19.83 -1.71
C ALA A 231 9.66 19.41 -0.27
N SER A 232 9.97 20.29 0.69
CA SER A 232 9.43 20.11 2.03
C SER A 232 7.92 19.93 1.87
N PRO A 233 7.32 18.86 2.44
CA PRO A 233 5.88 18.72 2.44
C PRO A 233 5.30 20.03 3.00
N THR A 234 4.48 20.71 2.21
CA THR A 234 3.65 21.77 2.77
C THR A 234 2.54 21.11 3.58
N GLU A 235 1.89 21.84 4.49
CA GLU A 235 0.70 21.33 5.20
C GLU A 235 -0.37 20.79 4.22
N SER A 236 -0.34 21.25 2.97
CA SER A 236 -1.20 20.83 1.85
C SER A 236 -0.68 19.69 0.96
N GLY A 237 0.42 19.01 1.30
CA GLY A 237 0.95 17.86 0.54
C GLY A 237 2.28 18.09 -0.18
N CYS A 238 2.69 17.17 -1.06
CA CYS A 238 3.95 17.27 -1.81
C CYS A 238 3.80 18.20 -3.03
N ARG A 239 4.62 19.26 -3.09
CA ARG A 239 4.65 20.18 -4.25
C ARG A 239 4.96 19.47 -5.58
N LEU A 240 5.77 18.41 -5.55
CA LEU A 240 6.13 17.65 -6.74
C LEU A 240 4.96 16.80 -7.25
N CYS A 241 4.08 16.32 -6.37
CA CYS A 241 2.84 15.66 -6.78
C CYS A 241 1.86 16.64 -7.44
N ALA A 242 1.87 17.90 -7.01
CA ALA A 242 1.01 18.93 -7.59
C ALA A 242 1.50 19.44 -8.97
N ASP A 243 2.78 19.25 -9.28
CA ASP A 243 3.38 19.63 -10.55
C ASP A 243 3.25 18.48 -11.57
N ASN A 244 2.30 18.60 -12.49
CA ASN A 244 2.03 17.59 -13.53
C ASN A 244 3.27 17.20 -14.36
N SER A 245 4.27 18.07 -14.48
CA SER A 245 5.49 17.74 -15.24
C SER A 245 6.36 16.70 -14.54
N VAL A 246 6.27 16.61 -13.21
CA VAL A 246 7.03 15.66 -12.38
C VAL A 246 6.15 14.83 -11.46
N ALA A 247 4.82 14.91 -11.56
CA ALA A 247 3.87 14.29 -10.64
C ALA A 247 3.98 12.76 -10.56
N GLN A 248 4.58 12.13 -11.57
CA GLN A 248 4.89 10.71 -11.52
C GLN A 248 5.83 10.43 -10.34
N VAL A 249 5.41 9.52 -9.46
CA VAL A 249 6.18 9.08 -8.31
C VAL A 249 6.89 7.77 -8.65
N VAL A 250 8.20 7.70 -8.40
CA VAL A 250 9.02 6.49 -8.51
C VAL A 250 9.47 6.09 -7.13
N ARG A 251 8.97 4.96 -6.64
CA ARG A 251 9.32 4.49 -5.30
C ARG A 251 10.72 3.89 -5.27
N ILE A 252 11.46 4.19 -4.22
CA ILE A 252 12.72 3.52 -3.91
C ILE A 252 12.43 2.29 -3.04
N ASP A 253 12.93 1.13 -3.46
CA ASP A 253 12.86 -0.07 -2.63
C ASP A 253 13.73 0.11 -1.38
N PRO A 254 13.16 0.02 -0.16
CA PRO A 254 13.91 0.19 1.09
C PRO A 254 15.01 -0.86 1.32
N ARG A 255 14.99 -2.00 0.60
CA ARG A 255 15.99 -3.07 0.74
C ARG A 255 17.16 -2.88 -0.21
N SER A 256 16.88 -2.71 -1.50
CA SER A 256 17.90 -2.64 -2.55
C SER A 256 18.42 -1.23 -2.81
N PHE A 257 17.69 -0.20 -2.35
CA PHE A 257 17.90 1.20 -2.71
C PHE A 257 17.83 1.45 -4.22
N GLU A 258 17.19 0.55 -4.95
CA GLU A 258 16.94 0.73 -6.36
C GLU A 258 15.66 1.52 -6.54
N ALA A 259 15.68 2.43 -7.50
CA ALA A 259 14.44 2.94 -8.04
C ALA A 259 13.68 1.73 -8.59
N LEU A 260 12.46 1.51 -8.11
CA LEU A 260 11.51 0.59 -8.74
C LEU A 260 11.09 1.23 -10.07
N ALA A 261 12.03 1.26 -11.02
CA ALA A 261 11.82 1.76 -12.36
C ALA A 261 10.97 0.73 -13.07
N LEU A 262 9.68 1.02 -13.25
CA LEU A 262 8.90 0.24 -14.18
C LEU A 262 8.27 1.16 -15.22
N PRO A 263 8.77 1.13 -16.47
CA PRO A 263 8.17 1.85 -17.57
C PRO A 263 6.84 1.16 -17.90
N GLY A 264 5.76 1.75 -17.40
CA GLY A 264 4.40 1.33 -17.68
C GLY A 264 3.55 1.27 -16.43
N GLN A 265 2.36 1.85 -16.51
CA GLN A 265 1.32 1.59 -15.52
C GLN A 265 0.86 0.14 -15.69
N ASN A 266 0.75 -0.59 -14.58
CA ASN A 266 -0.01 -1.83 -14.59
C ASN A 266 -1.49 -1.45 -14.57
N LEU A 267 -2.09 -1.43 -15.75
CA LEU A 267 -3.50 -1.11 -15.91
C LEU A 267 -4.35 -2.25 -15.33
N VAL A 268 -4.98 -1.97 -14.20
CA VAL A 268 -5.80 -2.93 -13.46
C VAL A 268 -7.27 -2.58 -13.55
N MET A 269 -8.12 -3.59 -13.38
CA MET A 269 -9.57 -3.45 -13.31
C MET A 269 -10.04 -3.92 -11.93
N PRO A 270 -11.11 -3.35 -11.34
CA PRO A 270 -11.78 -3.91 -10.18
C PRO A 270 -12.03 -5.41 -10.35
N SER A 271 -11.79 -6.20 -9.30
CA SER A 271 -11.73 -7.65 -9.42
C SER A 271 -13.10 -8.20 -9.74
N ARG A 272 -13.30 -8.57 -11.02
CA ARG A 272 -14.55 -9.16 -11.50
C ARG A 272 -14.92 -10.40 -10.71
N LYS A 273 -13.93 -11.24 -10.39
CA LYS A 273 -14.14 -12.44 -9.57
C LYS A 273 -14.64 -12.06 -8.17
N SER A 274 -13.97 -11.12 -7.50
CA SER A 274 -14.38 -10.66 -6.17
C SER A 274 -15.79 -10.06 -6.19
N ALA A 275 -16.09 -9.22 -7.19
CA ALA A 275 -17.42 -8.62 -7.37
C ALA A 275 -18.52 -9.69 -7.55
N ILE A 276 -18.32 -10.65 -8.46
CA ILE A 276 -19.26 -11.75 -8.68
C ILE A 276 -19.41 -12.60 -7.42
N ASP A 277 -18.29 -12.96 -6.80
CA ASP A 277 -18.27 -13.76 -5.58
C ASP A 277 -19.01 -13.05 -4.44
N MET A 278 -19.05 -11.72 -4.36
CA MET A 278 -19.76 -10.99 -3.30
C MET A 278 -21.14 -10.48 -3.70
N SER A 279 -21.55 -10.66 -4.96
CA SER A 279 -22.73 -9.99 -5.52
C SER A 279 -24.03 -10.35 -4.79
N SER A 280 -24.23 -11.62 -4.45
CA SER A 280 -25.41 -12.09 -3.72
C SER A 280 -25.49 -11.51 -2.29
N PHE A 281 -24.34 -11.29 -1.66
CA PHE A 281 -24.26 -10.69 -0.33
C PHE A 281 -24.68 -9.23 -0.38
N PHE A 282 -24.03 -8.42 -1.21
CA PHE A 282 -24.36 -7.00 -1.32
C PHE A 282 -25.78 -6.75 -1.80
N ARG A 283 -26.29 -7.61 -2.69
CA ARG A 283 -27.70 -7.59 -3.08
C ARG A 283 -28.61 -7.81 -1.88
N SER A 284 -28.33 -8.81 -1.05
CA SER A 284 -29.14 -9.07 0.16
C SER A 284 -29.04 -7.94 1.18
N CYS A 285 -27.84 -7.36 1.34
CA CYS A 285 -27.65 -6.18 2.17
C CYS A 285 -28.48 -4.99 1.67
N SER A 286 -28.54 -4.79 0.36
CA SER A 286 -29.33 -3.72 -0.24
C SER A 286 -30.84 -3.96 -0.12
N GLU A 287 -31.31 -5.16 -0.46
CA GLU A 287 -32.75 -5.53 -0.42
C GLU A 287 -33.32 -5.47 1.01
N LEU A 288 -32.48 -5.69 2.02
CA LEU A 288 -32.88 -5.72 3.43
C LEU A 288 -32.50 -4.45 4.20
N ASP A 289 -31.89 -3.46 3.54
CA ASP A 289 -31.32 -2.27 4.21
C ASP A 289 -30.44 -2.69 5.40
N ALA A 290 -29.55 -3.66 5.17
CA ALA A 290 -28.73 -4.31 6.17
C ALA A 290 -27.24 -3.91 6.09
N ILE A 291 -26.95 -2.78 5.45
CA ILE A 291 -25.62 -2.18 5.40
C ILE A 291 -25.72 -0.69 5.67
N ALA A 292 -24.89 -0.18 6.58
CA ALA A 292 -24.82 1.22 6.94
C ALA A 292 -23.38 1.61 7.32
N PHE A 293 -23.10 2.91 7.39
CA PHE A 293 -21.86 3.40 8.02
C PHE A 293 -22.03 3.45 9.54
N LEU A 294 -20.98 3.08 10.28
CA LEU A 294 -20.90 3.30 11.73
C LEU A 294 -20.72 4.79 11.97
N GLU A 295 -21.44 5.27 12.97
CA GLU A 295 -21.37 6.65 13.43
C GLU A 295 -19.93 6.94 13.89
N LYS A 296 -19.36 8.04 13.41
CA LYS A 296 -18.04 8.49 13.86
C LYS A 296 -18.13 8.66 15.38
N SER A 297 -17.18 8.10 16.12
CA SER A 297 -16.96 8.51 17.51
C SER A 297 -17.00 10.04 17.56
N ASN A 298 -17.72 10.64 18.53
CA ASN A 298 -17.85 12.11 18.72
C ASN A 298 -16.51 12.85 18.89
N SER A 299 -15.38 12.15 18.79
CA SER A 299 -14.06 12.78 18.72
C SER A 299 -13.90 13.46 17.36
N PRO A 300 -13.59 14.78 17.29
CA PRO A 300 -13.27 15.44 16.04
C PRO A 300 -12.12 14.68 15.40
N ALA A 301 -12.38 14.12 14.21
CA ALA A 301 -11.37 13.39 13.48
C ALA A 301 -10.20 14.35 13.23
N ARG A 302 -9.05 14.00 13.78
CA ARG A 302 -7.81 14.67 13.37
C ARG A 302 -7.63 14.41 11.87
N ALA A 303 -7.34 15.45 11.11
CA ALA A 303 -6.86 15.30 9.73
C ALA A 303 -5.73 14.25 9.73
N GLY A 304 -5.92 13.16 8.98
CA GLY A 304 -5.00 12.01 8.96
C GLY A 304 -5.28 10.88 9.95
N SER A 305 -6.44 10.86 10.63
CA SER A 305 -6.90 9.68 11.37
C SER A 305 -6.97 8.47 10.42
N LYS A 306 -6.24 7.40 10.77
CA LYS A 306 -6.23 6.11 10.06
C LYS A 306 -7.41 5.21 10.49
N ASP A 307 -8.46 5.79 11.05
CA ASP A 307 -9.57 5.00 11.55
C ASP A 307 -10.29 4.35 10.35
N PRO A 308 -10.41 3.01 10.34
CA PRO A 308 -10.99 2.29 9.21
C PRO A 308 -12.42 2.77 8.97
N MET A 309 -12.89 2.68 7.72
CA MET A 309 -14.30 2.94 7.43
C MET A 309 -15.14 1.99 8.28
N GLY A 310 -15.87 2.57 9.23
CA GLY A 310 -16.81 1.80 10.02
C GLY A 310 -17.99 1.42 9.14
N ILE A 311 -18.08 0.16 8.73
CA ILE A 311 -19.25 -0.38 8.01
C ILE A 311 -19.96 -1.32 8.98
N LYS A 312 -21.23 -1.04 9.27
CA LYS A 312 -22.12 -1.92 10.01
C LYS A 312 -22.90 -2.79 9.03
N PHE A 313 -22.81 -4.10 9.20
CA PHE A 313 -23.76 -5.04 8.59
C PHE A 313 -24.79 -5.43 9.64
N GLU A 314 -26.08 -5.20 9.35
CA GLU A 314 -27.17 -5.61 10.24
C GLU A 314 -27.46 -7.11 10.01
N LEU A 315 -26.61 -7.96 10.60
CA LEU A 315 -26.62 -9.40 10.36
C LEU A 315 -27.94 -10.06 10.77
N ASP A 316 -28.66 -9.53 11.77
CA ASP A 316 -29.98 -10.05 12.16
C ASP A 316 -30.99 -9.97 11.02
N LYS A 317 -30.98 -8.86 10.27
CA LYS A 317 -31.86 -8.69 9.12
C LYS A 317 -31.51 -9.70 8.03
N LEU A 318 -30.21 -9.86 7.76
CA LEU A 318 -29.71 -10.81 6.78
C LEU A 318 -30.08 -12.24 7.16
N ILE A 319 -29.81 -12.64 8.40
CA ILE A 319 -30.05 -14.00 8.90
C ILE A 319 -31.55 -14.28 9.09
N GLY A 320 -32.35 -13.29 9.47
CA GLY A 320 -33.80 -13.41 9.51
C GLY A 320 -34.39 -13.77 8.13
N ASN A 321 -33.75 -13.34 7.05
CA ASN A 321 -34.19 -13.63 5.69
C ASN A 321 -33.88 -15.09 5.28
N SER A 322 -34.92 -15.84 4.91
CA SER A 322 -34.80 -17.26 4.52
C SER A 322 -33.99 -17.47 3.22
N THR A 323 -34.10 -16.55 2.25
CA THR A 323 -33.33 -16.58 1.00
C THR A 323 -31.84 -16.39 1.29
N PHE A 324 -31.50 -15.42 2.13
CA PHE A 324 -30.11 -15.18 2.54
C PHE A 324 -29.54 -16.37 3.32
N ARG A 325 -30.30 -16.96 4.25
CA ARG A 325 -29.88 -18.18 4.95
C ARG A 325 -29.54 -19.31 3.98
N TRP A 326 -30.37 -19.52 2.96
CA TRP A 326 -30.09 -20.52 1.93
C TRP A 326 -28.81 -20.22 1.15
N LEU A 327 -28.56 -18.96 0.77
CA LEU A 327 -27.32 -18.55 0.10
C LEU A 327 -26.08 -18.75 0.97
N ALA A 328 -26.16 -18.40 2.26
CA ALA A 328 -25.10 -18.62 3.22
C ALA A 328 -24.76 -20.10 3.35
N MET A 329 -25.79 -20.96 3.39
CA MET A 329 -25.64 -22.41 3.41
C MET A 329 -24.97 -22.95 2.16
N GLU A 330 -25.47 -22.59 0.98
CA GLU A 330 -24.88 -23.01 -0.29
C GLU A 330 -23.39 -22.69 -0.35
N ARG A 331 -23.01 -21.49 0.12
CA ARG A 331 -21.62 -21.04 0.09
C ARG A 331 -20.72 -21.77 1.08
N LEU A 332 -21.20 -22.00 2.31
CA LEU A 332 -20.50 -22.81 3.32
C LEU A 332 -20.23 -24.24 2.81
N PHE A 333 -21.24 -24.88 2.23
CA PHE A 333 -21.09 -26.24 1.69
C PHE A 333 -20.26 -26.27 0.40
N GLY A 334 -20.34 -25.23 -0.44
CA GLY A 334 -19.60 -25.11 -1.70
C GLY A 334 -18.09 -25.01 -1.51
N GLN A 335 -17.63 -24.21 -0.53
CA GLN A 335 -16.19 -24.09 -0.21
C GLN A 335 -15.58 -25.41 0.22
N ARG A 336 -16.33 -26.22 0.99
CA ARG A 336 -15.86 -27.54 1.44
C ARG A 336 -15.58 -28.49 0.28
N LYS A 337 -16.43 -28.50 -0.75
CA LYS A 337 -16.21 -29.34 -1.94
C LYS A 337 -14.86 -29.02 -2.59
N GLN A 338 -14.52 -27.74 -2.71
CA GLN A 338 -13.25 -27.29 -3.29
C GLN A 338 -12.03 -27.65 -2.43
N VAL A 339 -12.14 -27.55 -1.10
CA VAL A 339 -11.06 -27.92 -0.16
C VAL A 339 -10.81 -29.43 -0.19
N LEU A 340 -11.88 -30.24 -0.17
CA LEU A 340 -11.76 -31.70 -0.26
C LEU A 340 -11.23 -32.16 -1.62
N GLU A 341 -11.57 -31.49 -2.71
CA GLU A 341 -11.01 -31.80 -4.04
C GLU A 341 -9.51 -31.46 -4.12
N ARG A 342 -9.03 -30.44 -3.39
CA ARG A 342 -7.61 -30.08 -3.30
C ARG A 342 -6.80 -31.06 -2.44
N HIS A 343 -7.35 -31.53 -1.33
CA HIS A 343 -6.64 -32.42 -0.40
C HIS A 343 -6.91 -33.92 -0.64
N GLY A 344 -7.97 -34.25 -1.37
CA GLY A 344 -8.36 -35.62 -1.71
C GLY A 344 -7.68 -36.20 -2.95
N ARG A 345 -6.61 -35.56 -3.46
CA ARG A 345 -5.67 -36.19 -4.40
C ARG A 345 -4.46 -36.71 -3.61
N PRO A 346 -4.46 -37.98 -3.17
CA PRO A 346 -3.28 -38.54 -2.54
C PRO A 346 -2.20 -38.71 -3.60
N GLY A 347 -1.04 -38.09 -3.39
CA GLY A 347 0.23 -38.59 -3.91
C GLY A 347 0.56 -38.38 -5.39
N GLN A 348 0.41 -37.16 -5.93
CA GLN A 348 1.40 -36.68 -6.91
C GLN A 348 2.35 -35.71 -6.20
N SER A 349 3.07 -36.28 -5.23
CA SER A 349 4.28 -35.69 -4.68
C SER A 349 5.32 -35.59 -5.78
N ALA A 350 6.04 -34.47 -5.78
CA ALA A 350 7.16 -34.16 -6.65
C ALA A 350 8.04 -35.39 -6.92
N ALA A 351 8.21 -35.71 -8.20
CA ALA A 351 9.30 -36.57 -8.63
C ALA A 351 10.62 -35.94 -8.15
N ARG A 352 11.39 -36.73 -7.40
CA ARG A 352 12.80 -36.44 -7.10
C ARG A 352 13.55 -36.24 -8.42
N PRO A 353 14.50 -35.29 -8.51
CA PRO A 353 15.49 -35.32 -9.58
C PRO A 353 16.52 -36.39 -9.20
N ASP A 354 16.40 -37.58 -9.78
CA ASP A 354 17.53 -38.51 -9.82
C ASP A 354 18.49 -38.08 -10.92
N GLU A 355 19.76 -38.21 -10.55
CA GLU A 355 20.97 -38.02 -11.33
C GLU A 355 21.05 -38.99 -12.54
N ASP A 356 22.04 -38.72 -13.38
CA ASP A 356 22.56 -39.54 -14.48
C ASP A 356 21.78 -39.59 -15.80
N HIS A 357 22.24 -38.79 -16.77
CA HIS A 357 22.90 -39.36 -17.95
C HIS A 357 23.85 -38.35 -18.63
N ARG A 358 25.16 -38.60 -18.51
CA ARG A 358 26.16 -38.24 -19.52
C ARG A 358 25.93 -39.10 -20.75
N GLY A 359 25.85 -38.49 -21.94
CA GLY A 359 25.70 -39.24 -23.20
C GLY A 359 25.84 -38.38 -24.44
N VAL A 360 27.08 -38.16 -24.85
CA VAL A 360 27.53 -37.54 -26.11
C VAL A 360 26.96 -38.28 -27.34
N ARG A 361 26.41 -37.57 -28.35
CA ARG A 361 26.91 -37.59 -29.74
C ARG A 361 26.08 -36.74 -30.72
N ALA A 362 26.83 -36.27 -31.70
CA ALA A 362 26.49 -35.43 -32.83
C ALA A 362 25.64 -36.10 -33.93
N GLY A 363 25.08 -35.24 -34.78
CA GLY A 363 25.01 -35.49 -36.22
C GLY A 363 23.61 -35.67 -36.79
N GLY A 364 23.28 -34.91 -37.83
CA GLY A 364 22.21 -35.29 -38.76
C GLY A 364 21.37 -34.13 -39.31
N SER A 365 21.92 -33.45 -40.31
CA SER A 365 21.17 -32.72 -41.34
C SER A 365 20.17 -33.60 -42.08
N THR A 366 19.05 -33.04 -42.54
CA THR A 366 18.51 -33.04 -43.94
C THR A 366 16.99 -32.76 -43.92
N SER A 367 16.54 -31.66 -44.55
CA SER A 367 15.77 -31.62 -45.82
C SER A 367 14.27 -31.94 -45.63
N SER A 368 13.36 -30.97 -45.82
CA SER A 368 12.79 -30.48 -47.08
C SER A 368 11.41 -31.09 -47.38
N GLY A 369 10.47 -30.23 -47.80
CA GLY A 369 9.19 -30.58 -48.44
C GLY A 369 8.01 -30.84 -47.48
N ASP A 370 6.76 -30.57 -47.82
CA ASP A 370 6.16 -29.65 -48.79
C ASP A 370 4.65 -29.59 -48.45
N ALA A 371 4.04 -28.43 -48.72
CA ALA A 371 2.63 -28.13 -48.98
C ALA A 371 1.53 -29.23 -48.91
N SER A 372 0.44 -28.95 -48.19
CA SER A 372 -0.94 -28.78 -48.73
C SER A 372 -1.89 -28.44 -47.57
N LEU A 373 -2.64 -27.33 -47.54
CA LEU A 373 -3.82 -26.95 -48.35
C LEU A 373 -4.90 -28.03 -48.46
N ALA A 374 -5.84 -28.02 -47.52
CA ALA A 374 -7.23 -28.40 -47.78
C ALA A 374 -8.17 -27.67 -46.80
N ALA A 375 -8.86 -26.67 -47.34
CA ALA A 375 -10.05 -26.08 -46.77
C ALA A 375 -11.23 -27.06 -46.92
N VAL A 376 -12.11 -27.13 -45.91
CA VAL A 376 -13.48 -27.66 -46.06
C VAL A 376 -14.43 -26.74 -45.27
N PRO A 377 -15.63 -26.42 -45.82
CA PRO A 377 -16.37 -25.22 -45.47
C PRO A 377 -17.52 -25.44 -44.49
N ASN A 378 -17.96 -24.31 -43.94
CA ASN A 378 -19.27 -24.08 -43.32
C ASN A 378 -20.44 -24.55 -44.21
N SER A 379 -21.44 -25.18 -43.58
CA SER A 379 -22.83 -25.03 -44.02
C SER A 379 -23.80 -25.18 -42.85
N ASN A 380 -24.44 -24.05 -42.53
CA ASN A 380 -25.78 -23.82 -42.00
C ASN A 380 -26.68 -25.04 -41.76
N ARG A 381 -27.36 -25.05 -40.62
CA ARG A 381 -28.82 -25.20 -40.63
C ARG A 381 -29.50 -24.62 -39.38
N GLU A 382 -30.32 -23.61 -39.62
CA GLU A 382 -31.41 -23.17 -38.76
C GLU A 382 -32.46 -24.30 -38.63
N ALA A 383 -33.07 -24.43 -37.45
CA ALA A 383 -34.52 -24.23 -37.25
C ALA A 383 -35.00 -24.81 -35.91
N ARG A 384 -35.58 -23.90 -35.11
CA ARG A 384 -36.77 -24.03 -34.24
C ARG A 384 -37.12 -25.41 -33.65
N GLU A 385 -37.23 -25.44 -32.33
CA GLU A 385 -38.47 -25.87 -31.65
C GLU A 385 -38.49 -25.38 -30.19
N THR A 386 -39.54 -24.65 -29.83
CA THR A 386 -39.93 -24.26 -28.47
C THR A 386 -40.37 -25.49 -27.67
N PRO A 387 -40.26 -25.45 -26.33
CA PRO A 387 -41.54 -25.51 -25.59
C PRO A 387 -41.57 -24.62 -24.34
N GLU A 388 -42.57 -23.73 -24.32
CA GLU A 388 -43.25 -23.35 -23.09
C GLU A 388 -44.09 -24.55 -22.60
N ARG A 389 -43.82 -25.05 -21.39
CA ARG A 389 -44.81 -25.46 -20.37
C ARG A 389 -44.15 -26.26 -19.25
N ASN A 390 -44.13 -25.66 -18.05
CA ASN A 390 -44.42 -26.24 -16.73
C ASN A 390 -43.63 -25.53 -15.61
N ARG A 391 -43.98 -24.27 -15.33
CA ARG A 391 -43.72 -23.66 -14.02
C ARG A 391 -44.89 -23.98 -13.09
N SER A 392 -44.88 -25.20 -12.56
CA SER A 392 -45.69 -25.62 -11.41
C SER A 392 -45.03 -26.84 -10.77
N ALA A 393 -43.82 -26.65 -10.26
CA ALA A 393 -43.25 -27.56 -9.30
C ALA A 393 -43.13 -26.79 -7.98
N LYS A 394 -44.10 -27.02 -7.08
CA LYS A 394 -43.86 -26.86 -5.64
C LYS A 394 -42.57 -27.62 -5.36
N ALA A 395 -41.51 -26.89 -5.02
CA ALA A 395 -40.27 -27.48 -4.55
C ALA A 395 -40.60 -28.29 -3.30
N LYS A 396 -40.80 -29.61 -3.47
CA LYS A 396 -40.57 -30.55 -2.39
C LYS A 396 -39.10 -30.38 -2.05
N PHE A 397 -38.83 -29.71 -0.94
CA PHE A 397 -37.53 -29.64 -0.31
C PHE A 397 -37.02 -31.08 -0.17
N LEU A 398 -36.18 -31.49 -1.12
CA LEU A 398 -35.31 -32.64 -0.95
C LEU A 398 -34.42 -32.26 0.22
N LYS A 399 -34.68 -32.85 1.40
CA LYS A 399 -33.76 -32.79 2.54
C LYS A 399 -32.40 -33.24 2.01
N PRO A 400 -31.40 -32.36 1.91
CA PRO A 400 -30.11 -32.80 1.44
C PRO A 400 -29.52 -33.64 2.58
N ARG A 401 -29.08 -34.86 2.26
CA ARG A 401 -28.32 -35.67 3.20
C ARG A 401 -26.94 -35.01 3.38
N HIS A 402 -26.88 -34.03 4.28
CA HIS A 402 -25.67 -33.35 4.73
C HIS A 402 -25.16 -34.06 5.97
N SER A 403 -23.96 -34.65 5.95
CA SER A 403 -23.43 -35.34 7.14
C SER A 403 -21.95 -35.11 7.43
N VAL A 404 -21.36 -33.99 6.97
CA VAL A 404 -19.91 -33.81 7.19
C VAL A 404 -19.46 -32.35 7.38
N LEU A 405 -20.40 -31.42 7.65
CA LEU A 405 -20.11 -30.25 8.52
C LEU A 405 -20.63 -30.50 9.94
N VAL A 406 -21.32 -31.62 10.17
CA VAL A 406 -21.62 -32.13 11.50
C VAL A 406 -20.34 -32.77 12.04
N GLY A 407 -19.35 -31.95 12.36
CA GLY A 407 -18.47 -32.31 13.47
C GLY A 407 -19.32 -32.28 14.74
N SER A 408 -19.06 -33.18 15.68
CA SER A 408 -19.58 -32.99 17.04
C SER A 408 -18.82 -31.81 17.66
N TYR A 409 -19.21 -30.59 17.29
CA TYR A 409 -18.80 -29.43 18.06
C TYR A 409 -19.35 -29.61 19.47
N ASP A 410 -18.57 -29.24 20.47
CA ASP A 410 -18.95 -29.35 21.89
C ASP A 410 -19.07 -27.98 22.57
N ALA A 411 -18.65 -26.93 21.87
CA ALA A 411 -18.88 -25.53 22.23
C ALA A 411 -18.78 -24.63 20.98
N ILE A 412 -19.43 -23.47 21.04
CA ILE A 412 -19.16 -22.32 20.16
C ILE A 412 -18.40 -21.30 20.99
N VAL A 413 -17.20 -20.92 20.56
CA VAL A 413 -16.37 -19.93 21.25
C VAL A 413 -16.46 -18.61 20.52
N VAL A 414 -16.78 -17.53 21.23
CA VAL A 414 -16.94 -16.18 20.65
C VAL A 414 -16.19 -15.14 21.46
N SER A 415 -15.70 -14.09 20.79
CA SER A 415 -15.16 -12.94 21.50
C SER A 415 -16.28 -12.15 22.20
N ARG A 416 -15.97 -11.49 23.32
CA ARG A 416 -16.89 -10.55 23.99
C ARG A 416 -17.37 -9.44 23.05
N ASN A 417 -16.52 -9.02 22.12
CA ASN A 417 -16.88 -8.03 21.12
C ASN A 417 -17.96 -8.57 20.18
N ASP A 418 -17.82 -9.81 19.71
CA ASP A 418 -18.83 -10.47 18.87
C ASP A 418 -20.13 -10.74 19.63
N SER A 419 -20.07 -11.20 20.89
CA SER A 419 -21.28 -11.45 21.70
C SER A 419 -22.04 -10.18 22.06
N SER A 420 -21.36 -9.03 22.09
CA SER A 420 -21.98 -7.72 22.34
C SER A 420 -22.77 -7.16 21.14
N ILE A 421 -22.70 -7.82 19.97
CA ILE A 421 -23.40 -7.37 18.77
C ILE A 421 -24.91 -7.49 18.98
N GLU A 422 -25.64 -6.45 18.59
CA GLU A 422 -27.10 -6.46 18.58
C GLU A 422 -27.62 -7.67 17.78
N GLY A 423 -28.48 -8.48 18.42
CA GLY A 423 -29.07 -9.71 17.91
C GLY A 423 -28.13 -10.89 17.69
N PHE A 424 -26.95 -10.87 18.32
CA PHE A 424 -26.03 -12.00 18.40
C PHE A 424 -26.71 -13.35 18.71
N ASP A 425 -27.71 -13.40 19.60
CA ASP A 425 -28.47 -14.62 19.90
C ASP A 425 -29.21 -15.19 18.68
N SER A 426 -29.73 -14.31 17.81
CA SER A 426 -30.36 -14.73 16.55
C SER A 426 -29.34 -15.29 15.57
N ILE A 427 -28.12 -14.74 15.58
CA ILE A 427 -26.99 -15.23 14.78
C ILE A 427 -26.56 -16.60 15.28
N ILE A 428 -26.40 -16.77 16.59
CA ILE A 428 -26.08 -18.05 17.22
C ILE A 428 -27.17 -19.08 16.92
N GLY A 429 -28.44 -18.75 17.13
CA GLY A 429 -29.56 -19.64 16.84
C GLY A 429 -29.57 -20.06 15.37
N ALA A 430 -29.31 -19.13 14.46
CA ALA A 430 -29.20 -19.46 13.05
C ALA A 430 -27.97 -20.32 12.72
N VAL A 431 -26.81 -20.07 13.33
CA VAL A 431 -25.60 -20.90 13.16
C VAL A 431 -25.84 -22.31 13.69
N GLN A 432 -26.46 -22.44 14.87
CA GLN A 432 -26.86 -23.70 15.48
C GLN A 432 -27.86 -24.45 14.60
N ASP A 433 -28.89 -23.78 14.07
CA ASP A 433 -29.85 -24.33 13.11
C ASP A 433 -29.17 -24.77 11.80
N ILE A 434 -28.28 -23.93 11.27
CA ILE A 434 -27.51 -24.15 10.04
C ILE A 434 -26.62 -25.39 10.18
N LEU A 435 -25.89 -25.49 11.28
CA LEU A 435 -24.94 -26.57 11.55
C LEU A 435 -25.61 -27.80 12.18
N GLN A 436 -26.88 -27.68 12.58
CA GLN A 436 -27.63 -28.69 13.33
C GLN A 436 -26.90 -29.11 14.62
N ILE A 437 -26.45 -28.13 15.39
CA ILE A 437 -25.75 -28.32 16.67
C ILE A 437 -26.51 -27.61 17.79
N ASP A 438 -26.48 -28.20 18.97
CA ASP A 438 -27.04 -27.64 20.20
C ASP A 438 -25.95 -27.72 21.28
N VAL A 439 -25.11 -26.68 21.33
CA VAL A 439 -23.88 -26.65 22.11
C VAL A 439 -23.76 -25.32 22.86
N PRO A 440 -23.12 -25.29 24.03
CA PRO A 440 -22.95 -24.07 24.79
C PRO A 440 -22.13 -23.02 24.02
N VAL A 441 -22.51 -21.75 24.18
CA VAL A 441 -21.70 -20.60 23.72
C VAL A 441 -20.80 -20.15 24.86
N ILE A 442 -19.51 -20.05 24.59
CA ILE A 442 -18.47 -19.64 25.52
C ILE A 442 -17.94 -18.29 25.06
N GLU A 443 -18.20 -17.25 25.85
CA GLU A 443 -17.66 -15.91 25.62
C GLU A 443 -16.24 -15.78 26.17
N VAL A 444 -15.35 -15.17 25.38
CA VAL A 444 -13.95 -14.97 25.73
C VAL A 444 -13.61 -13.49 25.70
N ALA A 445 -12.98 -12.99 26.76
CA ALA A 445 -12.48 -11.63 26.83
C ALA A 445 -11.01 -11.60 26.40
N LEU A 446 -10.70 -10.75 25.43
CA LEU A 446 -9.33 -10.43 25.03
C LEU A 446 -8.92 -9.19 25.80
N ASP A 447 -7.81 -9.24 26.53
CA ASP A 447 -7.25 -8.05 27.16
C ASP A 447 -6.49 -7.16 26.14
N ALA A 448 -5.93 -6.04 26.61
CA ALA A 448 -5.23 -5.07 25.76
C ALA A 448 -3.95 -5.67 25.12
N GLU A 449 -3.36 -6.64 25.80
CA GLU A 449 -2.21 -7.43 25.37
C GLU A 449 -2.62 -8.57 24.43
N GLY A 450 -3.92 -8.84 24.30
CA GLY A 450 -4.45 -9.88 23.44
C GLY A 450 -4.44 -11.28 24.02
N VAL A 451 -4.20 -11.38 25.33
CA VAL A 451 -4.27 -12.62 26.10
C VAL A 451 -5.73 -12.90 26.40
N ILE A 452 -6.11 -14.16 26.22
CA ILE A 452 -7.44 -14.63 26.62
C ILE A 452 -7.44 -14.77 28.15
N ALA A 453 -8.26 -13.97 28.83
CA ALA A 453 -8.51 -14.18 30.25
C ALA A 453 -9.08 -15.60 30.46
N PRO A 454 -8.61 -16.35 31.48
CA PRO A 454 -8.62 -17.80 31.46
C PRO A 454 -10.03 -18.36 31.31
N ILE A 455 -10.18 -19.28 30.35
CA ILE A 455 -11.43 -20.02 30.13
C ILE A 455 -11.25 -21.41 30.72
N GLU A 456 -11.43 -21.55 32.03
CA GLU A 456 -11.45 -22.87 32.69
C GLU A 456 -12.48 -23.82 32.05
N SER A 457 -13.52 -23.27 31.40
CA SER A 457 -14.55 -24.01 30.67
C SER A 457 -14.11 -24.55 29.29
N MET A 458 -12.86 -24.34 28.86
CA MET A 458 -12.31 -24.90 27.61
C MET A 458 -11.52 -26.19 27.81
N ALA A 459 -11.13 -26.50 29.04
CA ALA A 459 -10.31 -27.66 29.38
C ALA A 459 -10.97 -28.99 28.94
N ASP A 460 -12.29 -29.12 29.11
CA ASP A 460 -13.06 -30.31 28.76
C ASP A 460 -13.49 -30.38 27.28
N LYS A 461 -13.26 -29.31 26.51
CA LYS A 461 -13.66 -29.24 25.09
C LYS A 461 -12.62 -29.91 24.18
N ILE A 462 -13.11 -30.73 23.27
CA ILE A 462 -12.35 -31.53 22.30
C ILE A 462 -12.39 -30.87 20.92
N SER A 463 -13.53 -30.30 20.53
CA SER A 463 -13.75 -29.76 19.19
C SER A 463 -14.56 -28.45 19.19
N PRO A 464 -14.04 -27.36 19.79
CA PRO A 464 -14.72 -26.07 19.77
C PRO A 464 -14.80 -25.48 18.36
N LEU A 465 -15.92 -24.80 18.09
CA LEU A 465 -16.08 -23.94 16.93
C LEU A 465 -15.82 -22.49 17.33
N ILE A 466 -14.72 -21.89 16.88
CA ILE A 466 -14.52 -20.45 17.01
C ILE A 466 -15.47 -19.75 16.03
N LEU A 467 -16.42 -18.98 16.54
CA LEU A 467 -17.32 -18.16 15.73
C LEU A 467 -16.92 -16.69 15.84
N SER A 468 -16.79 -16.04 14.70
CA SER A 468 -16.60 -14.59 14.64
C SER A 468 -17.56 -13.93 13.67
N VAL A 469 -18.06 -12.76 14.06
CA VAL A 469 -19.22 -12.11 13.47
C VAL A 469 -18.89 -10.63 13.23
N GLY A 470 -18.36 -10.30 12.05
CA GLY A 470 -18.29 -8.92 11.57
C GLY A 470 -17.43 -7.90 12.34
N SER A 471 -16.78 -8.25 13.47
CA SER A 471 -16.05 -7.27 14.31
C SER A 471 -14.53 -7.48 14.39
N VAL A 472 -13.99 -8.48 13.68
CA VAL A 472 -12.73 -9.10 14.09
C VAL A 472 -11.75 -9.33 12.94
N SER A 473 -10.52 -8.85 13.10
CA SER A 473 -9.39 -9.09 12.20
C SER A 473 -8.90 -10.53 12.24
N GLY A 474 -8.15 -10.98 11.23
CA GLY A 474 -7.53 -12.31 11.23
C GLY A 474 -6.62 -12.54 12.44
N TRP A 475 -6.13 -11.46 13.06
CA TRP A 475 -5.33 -11.46 14.28
C TRP A 475 -6.11 -11.97 15.50
N THR A 476 -7.33 -11.48 15.74
CA THR A 476 -8.09 -11.90 16.91
C THR A 476 -8.61 -13.33 16.80
N LEU A 477 -8.94 -13.81 15.59
CA LEU A 477 -9.18 -15.24 15.38
C LEU A 477 -7.96 -16.08 15.76
N ARG A 478 -6.76 -15.59 15.42
CA ARG A 478 -5.49 -16.22 15.81
C ARG A 478 -5.24 -16.14 17.32
N GLN A 479 -5.57 -15.04 17.99
CA GLN A 479 -5.47 -14.93 19.45
C GLN A 479 -6.41 -15.93 20.13
N MET A 480 -7.66 -16.03 19.67
CA MET A 480 -8.61 -17.03 20.16
C MET A 480 -8.10 -18.45 19.96
N LEU A 481 -7.50 -18.75 18.81
CA LEU A 481 -6.86 -20.04 18.55
C LEU A 481 -5.73 -20.32 19.54
N VAL A 482 -4.76 -19.39 19.65
CA VAL A 482 -3.58 -19.54 20.51
C VAL A 482 -3.99 -19.70 21.97
N GLY A 483 -4.91 -18.89 22.48
CA GLY A 483 -5.30 -19.02 23.89
C GLY A 483 -6.13 -20.28 24.18
N ILE A 484 -6.84 -20.86 23.19
CA ILE A 484 -7.45 -22.20 23.36
C ILE A 484 -6.34 -23.27 23.38
N GLU A 485 -5.34 -23.17 22.50
CA GLU A 485 -4.19 -24.08 22.45
C GLU A 485 -3.38 -24.03 23.75
N ASP A 486 -3.13 -22.85 24.31
CA ASP A 486 -2.42 -22.65 25.58
C ASP A 486 -3.15 -23.33 26.76
N VAL A 487 -4.49 -23.22 26.82
CA VAL A 487 -5.31 -23.92 27.83
C VAL A 487 -5.20 -25.44 27.67
N TRP A 488 -5.08 -25.92 26.44
CA TRP A 488 -4.96 -27.34 26.16
C TRP A 488 -3.56 -27.91 26.41
N ASP A 489 -2.50 -27.17 26.12
CA ASP A 489 -1.12 -27.58 26.31
C ASP A 489 -0.76 -27.71 27.80
N ALA A 490 -1.46 -26.95 28.67
CA ALA A 490 -1.41 -27.15 30.11
C ALA A 490 -1.95 -28.53 30.56
N GLU A 491 -2.75 -29.21 29.73
CA GLU A 491 -3.30 -30.54 29.98
C GLU A 491 -2.62 -31.62 29.11
N THR A 492 -1.61 -32.28 29.68
CA THR A 492 -0.54 -32.99 28.97
C THR A 492 -0.91 -34.28 28.18
N GLU A 493 -2.19 -34.67 28.06
CA GLU A 493 -2.53 -36.07 27.67
C GLU A 493 -3.66 -36.29 26.64
N ARG A 494 -4.24 -35.28 25.99
CA ARG A 494 -5.40 -35.54 25.09
C ARG A 494 -5.05 -35.58 23.61
N THR A 495 -4.93 -36.80 23.07
CA THR A 495 -4.90 -37.05 21.62
C THR A 495 -6.28 -36.80 20.98
N GLY A 496 -6.34 -36.12 19.84
CA GLY A 496 -7.57 -36.01 19.02
C GLY A 496 -8.32 -34.68 19.09
N ARG A 497 -7.75 -33.65 19.73
CA ARG A 497 -8.30 -32.28 19.74
C ARG A 497 -8.24 -31.63 18.35
N ALA A 498 -9.28 -30.88 18.01
CA ALA A 498 -9.46 -30.31 16.67
C ALA A 498 -10.21 -28.98 16.72
N ILE A 499 -9.55 -27.87 16.41
CA ILE A 499 -10.21 -26.56 16.34
C ILE A 499 -10.72 -26.32 14.91
N SER A 500 -11.95 -25.82 14.81
CA SER A 500 -12.50 -25.27 13.58
C SER A 500 -12.87 -23.81 13.82
N ALA A 501 -12.88 -23.02 12.75
CA ALA A 501 -13.37 -21.65 12.83
C ALA A 501 -14.43 -21.41 11.76
N LEU A 502 -15.52 -20.75 12.17
CA LEU A 502 -16.56 -20.24 11.28
C LEU A 502 -16.58 -18.72 11.40
N VAL A 503 -16.46 -18.05 10.26
CA VAL A 503 -16.49 -16.59 10.21
C VAL A 503 -17.62 -16.13 9.32
N VAL A 504 -18.50 -15.33 9.92
CA VAL A 504 -19.52 -14.57 9.22
C VAL A 504 -18.90 -13.20 8.99
N HIS A 505 -18.50 -12.89 7.74
CA HIS A 505 -17.94 -11.59 7.36
C HIS A 505 -16.45 -11.36 7.73
N ALA A 506 -15.56 -12.26 7.31
CA ALA A 506 -14.13 -12.08 7.57
C ALA A 506 -13.59 -10.81 6.86
N THR A 507 -13.08 -9.86 7.64
CA THR A 507 -12.38 -8.65 7.17
C THR A 507 -10.88 -8.89 7.26
N SER A 508 -10.25 -9.12 6.11
CA SER A 508 -8.78 -9.28 6.07
C SER A 508 -8.15 -8.07 5.39
N ARG A 509 -7.11 -7.52 6.00
CA ARG A 509 -6.34 -6.42 5.42
C ARG A 509 -5.53 -6.87 4.21
N SER A 510 -5.28 -8.17 4.05
CA SER A 510 -4.62 -8.70 2.87
C SER A 510 -5.08 -10.12 2.54
N VAL A 511 -4.90 -10.53 1.28
CA VAL A 511 -5.10 -11.93 0.87
C VAL A 511 -4.21 -12.85 1.68
N ARG A 512 -2.95 -12.43 1.91
CA ARG A 512 -1.96 -13.18 2.69
C ARG A 512 -2.36 -13.32 4.15
N GLU A 513 -2.92 -12.29 4.78
CA GLU A 513 -3.43 -12.38 6.15
C GLU A 513 -4.51 -13.46 6.24
N PHE A 514 -5.49 -13.44 5.34
CA PHE A 514 -6.53 -14.47 5.29
C PHE A 514 -5.93 -15.87 5.08
N GLU A 515 -4.97 -16.02 4.15
CA GLU A 515 -4.31 -17.30 3.88
C GLU A 515 -3.52 -17.79 5.08
N ASN A 516 -2.79 -16.90 5.76
CA ASN A 516 -2.08 -17.22 7.00
C ASN A 516 -3.06 -17.66 8.08
N THR A 517 -4.15 -16.93 8.31
CA THR A 517 -5.19 -17.35 9.26
C THR A 517 -5.78 -18.70 8.85
N ALA A 518 -6.11 -18.91 7.58
CA ALA A 518 -6.62 -20.20 7.10
C ALA A 518 -5.63 -21.35 7.30
N GLN A 519 -4.33 -21.10 7.10
CA GLN A 519 -3.25 -22.05 7.38
C GLN A 519 -3.10 -22.34 8.87
N SER A 520 -3.24 -21.33 9.74
CA SER A 520 -3.24 -21.52 11.20
C SER A 520 -4.36 -22.47 11.64
N PHE A 521 -5.52 -22.43 10.98
CA PHE A 521 -6.61 -23.38 11.19
C PHE A 521 -6.47 -24.68 10.37
N SER A 522 -5.30 -25.00 9.82
CA SER A 522 -5.07 -26.21 9.00
C SER A 522 -6.10 -26.38 7.88
N GLY A 523 -6.54 -25.28 7.26
CA GLY A 523 -7.58 -25.27 6.22
C GLY A 523 -9.01 -25.45 6.73
N ARG A 524 -9.24 -25.48 8.05
CA ARG A 524 -10.55 -25.58 8.72
C ARG A 524 -11.16 -24.22 9.09
N LEU A 525 -10.62 -23.14 8.52
CA LEU A 525 -11.25 -21.83 8.55
C LEU A 525 -12.34 -21.78 7.46
N HIS A 526 -13.59 -21.74 7.90
CA HIS A 526 -14.75 -21.57 7.03
C HIS A 526 -15.17 -20.10 7.04
N ALA A 527 -15.37 -19.51 5.87
CA ALA A 527 -15.84 -18.13 5.75
C ALA A 527 -17.11 -18.08 4.90
N ILE A 528 -18.22 -17.60 5.45
CA ILE A 528 -19.45 -17.41 4.66
C ILE A 528 -19.18 -16.32 3.61
N TRP A 529 -18.57 -15.21 4.01
CA TRP A 529 -18.25 -14.11 3.11
C TRP A 529 -16.80 -13.67 3.30
N LYS A 530 -16.11 -13.46 2.18
CA LYS A 530 -14.71 -13.02 2.12
C LYS A 530 -14.71 -11.56 1.70
N MET A 531 -14.45 -10.66 2.64
CA MET A 531 -14.61 -9.23 2.44
C MET A 531 -13.26 -8.53 2.59
N PHE A 532 -12.92 -7.71 1.58
CA PHE A 532 -11.70 -6.92 1.56
C PHE A 532 -12.06 -5.46 1.74
N LEU A 533 -12.62 -5.12 2.89
CA LEU A 533 -13.04 -3.75 3.13
C LEU A 533 -11.81 -2.84 3.26
N PRO A 534 -11.73 -1.74 2.50
CA PRO A 534 -10.68 -0.75 2.65
C PRO A 534 -10.75 -0.02 4.00
N ASP A 535 -9.58 0.28 4.56
CA ASP A 535 -9.41 1.07 5.78
C ASP A 535 -9.56 2.60 5.55
N ARG A 536 -9.97 3.03 4.35
CA ARG A 536 -10.09 4.43 3.94
C ARG A 536 -11.56 4.87 3.93
N TRP A 537 -11.84 6.13 4.25
CA TRP A 537 -13.21 6.68 4.22
C TRP A 537 -13.36 7.84 3.23
N PRO A 538 -13.78 7.57 1.96
CA PRO A 538 -13.90 8.61 0.93
C PRO A 538 -14.88 9.75 1.24
N LEU A 539 -15.85 9.54 2.12
CA LEU A 539 -16.80 10.58 2.54
C LEU A 539 -16.20 11.52 3.59
N VAL A 540 -15.26 11.05 4.41
CA VAL A 540 -14.53 11.94 5.33
C VAL A 540 -13.58 12.83 4.55
N GLU A 541 -12.90 12.28 3.56
CA GLU A 541 -12.04 13.07 2.68
C GLU A 541 -12.84 14.10 1.89
N GLU A 542 -14.05 13.77 1.42
CA GLU A 542 -14.96 14.75 0.85
C GLU A 542 -15.16 15.94 1.79
N LEU A 543 -15.40 15.70 3.09
CA LEU A 543 -15.56 16.78 4.07
C LEU A 543 -14.29 17.59 4.25
N ASP A 544 -13.10 16.99 4.15
CA ASP A 544 -11.83 17.71 4.24
C ASP A 544 -11.62 18.64 3.04
N TYR A 545 -12.02 18.22 1.82
CA TYR A 545 -11.93 19.03 0.62
C TYR A 545 -13.00 20.11 0.54
N ILE A 546 -14.21 19.79 1.00
CA ILE A 546 -15.32 20.72 0.99
C ILE A 546 -15.12 21.73 2.13
N GLY A 547 -14.89 21.28 3.36
CA GLY A 547 -14.93 22.05 4.61
C GLY A 547 -13.71 22.89 4.99
N GLY A 548 -12.80 23.23 4.07
CA GLY A 548 -11.67 24.13 4.38
C GLY A 548 -12.14 25.50 4.90
N ASP A 549 -11.42 26.07 5.87
CA ASP A 549 -11.68 27.33 6.61
C ASP A 549 -11.77 28.62 5.74
N GLY A 550 -11.96 28.50 4.42
CA GLY A 550 -12.29 29.66 3.60
C GLY A 550 -13.60 30.27 4.08
N ASP A 551 -13.64 31.59 4.22
CA ASP A 551 -14.81 32.35 4.64
C ASP A 551 -16.01 32.03 3.73
N LEU A 552 -16.79 31.00 4.11
CA LEU A 552 -17.91 30.47 3.34
C LEU A 552 -19.03 31.50 3.44
N GLY A 553 -19.11 32.40 2.45
CA GLY A 553 -20.12 33.47 2.40
C GLY A 553 -21.54 32.98 2.72
N GLU A 554 -22.37 33.87 3.27
CA GLU A 554 -23.75 33.56 3.70
C GLU A 554 -24.61 33.06 2.53
N GLY A 555 -25.22 31.87 2.65
CA GLY A 555 -26.24 31.37 1.70
C GLY A 555 -26.10 29.91 1.26
N ALA A 556 -26.42 29.64 -0.02
CA ALA A 556 -26.56 28.31 -0.63
C ALA A 556 -25.33 27.39 -0.45
N ARG A 557 -24.13 27.96 -0.35
CA ARG A 557 -22.89 27.24 -0.03
C ARG A 557 -22.95 26.62 1.37
N GLN A 558 -23.34 27.37 2.40
CA GLN A 558 -23.49 26.82 3.76
C GLN A 558 -24.58 25.73 3.81
N GLU A 559 -25.67 25.89 3.05
CA GLU A 559 -26.74 24.88 2.96
C GLU A 559 -26.26 23.58 2.30
N PHE A 560 -25.54 23.66 1.18
CA PHE A 560 -24.93 22.51 0.52
C PHE A 560 -24.00 21.75 1.47
N PHE A 561 -23.11 22.47 2.16
CA PHE A 561 -22.16 21.89 3.09
C PHE A 561 -22.84 21.24 4.28
N LYS A 562 -23.82 21.92 4.89
CA LYS A 562 -24.61 21.38 6.00
C LYS A 562 -25.33 20.10 5.59
N ARG A 563 -25.91 20.08 4.38
CA ARG A 563 -26.57 18.89 3.83
C ARG A 563 -25.57 17.75 3.61
N ARG A 564 -24.38 18.03 3.06
CA ARG A 564 -23.35 16.99 2.87
C ARG A 564 -22.82 16.47 4.20
N GLN A 565 -22.55 17.35 5.16
CA GLN A 565 -22.21 16.96 6.53
C GLN A 565 -23.29 16.07 7.14
N GLN A 566 -24.56 16.41 6.94
CA GLN A 566 -25.70 15.61 7.40
C GLN A 566 -25.74 14.22 6.73
N ILE A 567 -25.56 14.13 5.40
CA ILE A 567 -25.51 12.85 4.68
C ILE A 567 -24.35 11.97 5.17
N VAL A 568 -23.23 12.58 5.53
CA VAL A 568 -22.05 11.87 6.03
C VAL A 568 -22.18 11.49 7.51
N SER A 569 -22.89 12.27 8.33
CA SER A 569 -23.03 12.07 9.78
C SER A 569 -24.27 11.26 10.18
N GLU A 570 -25.42 11.54 9.59
CA GLU A 570 -26.71 10.94 9.94
C GLU A 570 -26.90 9.68 9.08
N ARG A 571 -26.48 8.52 9.63
CA ARG A 571 -26.77 7.14 9.17
C ARG A 571 -27.85 7.08 8.09
N THR A 572 -27.45 7.20 6.82
CA THR A 572 -28.37 7.46 5.71
C THR A 572 -29.15 6.20 5.33
N LYS A 573 -30.21 5.91 6.09
CA LYS A 573 -31.27 5.02 5.61
C LYS A 573 -32.02 5.73 4.49
N GLY A 574 -31.79 5.30 3.25
CA GLY A 574 -32.55 5.72 2.06
C GLY A 574 -32.11 7.03 1.39
N GLN A 575 -30.91 7.56 1.68
CA GLN A 575 -30.35 8.68 0.92
C GLN A 575 -29.13 8.26 0.11
N CYS A 576 -29.01 8.84 -1.09
CA CYS A 576 -27.86 8.63 -1.95
C CYS A 576 -26.59 9.19 -1.29
N VAL A 577 -25.57 8.35 -1.13
CA VAL A 577 -24.27 8.76 -0.54
C VAL A 577 -23.38 9.50 -1.54
N MET A 578 -23.66 9.36 -2.83
CA MET A 578 -23.00 10.13 -3.88
C MET A 578 -23.54 11.56 -3.89
N LEU A 579 -22.82 12.46 -4.56
CA LEU A 579 -23.33 13.76 -4.95
C LEU A 579 -24.38 13.59 -6.07
N GLY A 580 -25.48 14.35 -6.00
CA GLY A 580 -26.57 14.30 -6.97
C GLY A 580 -27.95 14.07 -6.33
N PRO A 581 -28.87 13.36 -7.01
CA PRO A 581 -30.29 13.33 -6.67
C PRO A 581 -30.56 12.78 -5.27
N SER A 582 -31.59 13.32 -4.60
CA SER A 582 -32.01 12.90 -3.26
C SER A 582 -32.76 11.57 -3.22
N GLU A 583 -33.05 10.99 -4.38
CA GLU A 583 -33.84 9.77 -4.52
C GLU A 583 -33.02 8.51 -4.22
N ASP A 584 -33.74 7.41 -3.98
CA ASP A 584 -33.14 6.09 -3.76
C ASP A 584 -32.60 5.52 -5.09
N VAL A 585 -31.38 5.95 -5.43
CA VAL A 585 -30.69 5.50 -6.64
C VAL A 585 -30.20 4.08 -6.45
N HIS A 586 -30.54 3.24 -7.43
CA HIS A 586 -30.08 1.86 -7.50
C HIS A 586 -29.25 1.61 -8.76
N VAL A 587 -28.27 0.72 -8.64
CA VAL A 587 -27.52 0.18 -9.78
C VAL A 587 -28.49 -0.50 -10.74
N ARG A 588 -28.32 -0.19 -12.03
CA ARG A 588 -29.10 -0.75 -13.14
C ARG A 588 -28.94 -2.26 -13.23
N ASN A 589 -29.84 -2.86 -14.03
CA ASN A 589 -29.79 -4.30 -14.27
C ASN A 589 -28.43 -4.69 -14.89
N GLU A 590 -27.96 -5.91 -14.58
CA GLU A 590 -26.77 -6.57 -15.17
C GLU A 590 -25.39 -6.14 -14.63
N SER A 591 -25.33 -5.50 -13.46
CA SER A 591 -24.05 -5.25 -12.79
C SER A 591 -23.39 -6.51 -12.23
N LEU A 592 -22.06 -6.58 -12.37
CA LEU A 592 -21.20 -7.62 -11.77
C LEU A 592 -21.19 -7.58 -10.23
N TYR A 593 -21.56 -6.45 -9.63
CA TYR A 593 -21.61 -6.25 -8.19
C TYR A 593 -22.93 -6.71 -7.57
N GLY A 594 -23.97 -6.92 -8.37
CA GLY A 594 -25.31 -7.23 -7.90
C GLY A 594 -26.36 -6.36 -8.59
N LEU A 595 -27.61 -6.85 -8.59
CA LEU A 595 -28.74 -6.14 -9.17
C LEU A 595 -29.37 -5.23 -8.12
N ARG A 596 -29.77 -4.02 -8.53
CA ARG A 596 -30.49 -3.07 -7.68
C ARG A 596 -29.77 -2.83 -6.34
N LEU A 597 -28.47 -2.58 -6.41
CA LEU A 597 -27.74 -2.14 -5.24
C LEU A 597 -28.04 -0.66 -5.00
N ASN A 598 -28.44 -0.31 -3.78
CA ASN A 598 -28.52 1.08 -3.35
C ASN A 598 -27.12 1.71 -3.31
N SER A 599 -27.04 3.03 -3.12
CA SER A 599 -25.77 3.74 -3.16
C SER A 599 -24.75 3.29 -2.11
N VAL A 600 -25.20 2.92 -0.90
CA VAL A 600 -24.32 2.45 0.20
C VAL A 600 -23.72 1.09 -0.17
N ALA A 601 -24.57 0.12 -0.53
CA ALA A 601 -24.14 -1.21 -0.93
C ALA A 601 -23.22 -1.15 -2.14
N SER A 602 -23.51 -0.27 -3.11
CA SER A 602 -22.68 -0.05 -4.30
C SER A 602 -21.30 0.50 -3.94
N LEU A 603 -21.25 1.54 -3.10
CA LEU A 603 -20.00 2.14 -2.65
C LEU A 603 -19.15 1.10 -1.92
N VAL A 604 -19.71 0.34 -0.99
CA VAL A 604 -18.95 -0.69 -0.25
C VAL A 604 -18.50 -1.85 -1.16
N ALA A 605 -19.37 -2.31 -2.06
CA ALA A 605 -19.05 -3.40 -2.98
C ALA A 605 -17.89 -3.05 -3.92
N VAL A 606 -17.93 -1.84 -4.49
CA VAL A 606 -16.85 -1.33 -5.33
C VAL A 606 -15.57 -1.14 -4.51
N GLY A 607 -15.68 -0.58 -3.31
CA GLY A 607 -14.55 -0.40 -2.40
C GLY A 607 -13.84 -1.71 -2.09
N ALA A 608 -14.61 -2.77 -1.82
CA ALA A 608 -14.07 -4.09 -1.58
C ALA A 608 -13.30 -4.64 -2.80
N ALA A 609 -13.81 -4.41 -4.01
CA ALA A 609 -13.14 -4.85 -5.24
C ALA A 609 -11.89 -4.02 -5.58
N VAL A 610 -11.92 -2.71 -5.34
CA VAL A 610 -10.77 -1.81 -5.51
C VAL A 610 -9.67 -2.17 -4.50
N HIS A 611 -10.03 -2.32 -3.23
CA HIS A 611 -9.08 -2.68 -2.17
C HIS A 611 -8.45 -4.05 -2.41
N PHE A 612 -9.23 -5.05 -2.80
CA PHE A 612 -8.69 -6.35 -3.17
C PHE A 612 -7.62 -6.26 -4.26
N ASN A 613 -7.84 -5.46 -5.31
CA ASN A 613 -6.80 -5.29 -6.33
C ASN A 613 -5.57 -4.55 -5.83
N ARG A 614 -5.71 -3.53 -4.98
CA ARG A 614 -4.55 -2.90 -4.35
C ARG A 614 -3.68 -3.93 -3.62
N LEU A 615 -4.32 -4.87 -2.92
CA LEU A 615 -3.63 -5.94 -2.21
C LEU A 615 -2.96 -6.94 -3.15
N VAL A 616 -3.65 -7.36 -4.20
CA VAL A 616 -3.08 -8.26 -5.21
C VAL A 616 -1.92 -7.59 -5.94
N ALA A 617 -2.10 -6.35 -6.40
CA ALA A 617 -1.07 -5.55 -7.06
C ALA A 617 0.21 -5.47 -6.22
N LYS A 618 0.09 -5.11 -4.93
CA LYS A 618 1.23 -5.05 -3.99
C LYS A 618 2.02 -6.34 -3.87
N THR A 619 1.44 -7.49 -4.23
CA THR A 619 2.10 -8.81 -4.11
C THR A 619 2.56 -9.40 -5.45
N THR A 620 2.02 -8.92 -6.57
CA THR A 620 2.18 -9.58 -7.88
C THR A 620 2.99 -8.76 -8.88
N ASP A 621 2.94 -7.43 -8.80
CA ASP A 621 3.62 -6.56 -9.75
C ASP A 621 4.21 -5.35 -9.03
N PRO A 622 5.54 -5.12 -9.11
CA PRO A 622 6.15 -3.94 -8.51
C PRO A 622 5.75 -2.62 -9.21
N ARG A 623 5.05 -2.66 -10.36
CA ARG A 623 4.53 -1.48 -11.08
C ARG A 623 3.45 -0.77 -10.29
N TRP A 624 3.40 0.56 -10.47
CA TRP A 624 2.23 1.34 -10.05
C TRP A 624 0.99 0.81 -10.78
N SER A 625 0.05 0.33 -9.98
CA SER A 625 -1.22 -0.16 -10.51
C SER A 625 -2.17 1.01 -10.62
N SER A 626 -2.50 1.38 -11.85
CA SER A 626 -3.52 2.37 -12.13
C SER A 626 -4.78 1.66 -12.60
N PHE A 627 -5.93 2.05 -12.08
CA PHE A 627 -7.22 1.62 -12.57
C PHE A 627 -7.43 2.18 -13.97
N ASP A 628 -7.59 1.29 -14.94
CA ASP A 628 -7.85 1.65 -16.33
C ASP A 628 -9.27 2.17 -16.47
N PHE A 629 -9.44 3.46 -16.19
CA PHE A 629 -10.76 4.07 -16.11
C PHE A 629 -11.45 4.12 -17.47
N VAL A 630 -10.65 4.13 -18.54
CA VAL A 630 -11.14 3.95 -19.90
C VAL A 630 -11.84 2.60 -20.00
N SER A 631 -11.14 1.49 -19.72
CA SER A 631 -11.75 0.15 -19.79
C SER A 631 -12.89 -0.05 -18.78
N ILE A 632 -12.80 0.53 -17.59
CA ILE A 632 -13.86 0.55 -16.58
C ILE A 632 -15.12 1.20 -17.15
N SER A 633 -15.02 2.42 -17.68
CA SER A 633 -16.17 3.12 -18.26
C SER A 633 -16.83 2.35 -19.40
N ARG A 634 -16.05 1.51 -20.10
CA ARG A 634 -16.57 0.63 -21.16
C ARG A 634 -17.26 -0.63 -20.66
N SER A 635 -16.90 -1.08 -19.46
CA SER A 635 -17.40 -2.35 -18.90
C SER A 635 -18.55 -2.12 -17.91
N TYR A 636 -18.61 -0.95 -17.29
CA TYR A 636 -19.59 -0.57 -16.29
C TYR A 636 -20.45 0.57 -16.83
N TYR A 637 -21.60 0.22 -17.40
CA TYR A 637 -22.58 1.16 -17.93
C TYR A 637 -23.52 1.62 -16.81
N ASP A 638 -22.98 2.17 -15.72
CA ASP A 638 -23.78 2.65 -14.59
C ASP A 638 -23.07 3.80 -13.87
N GLY A 639 -23.72 4.97 -13.78
CA GLY A 639 -23.12 6.18 -13.23
C GLY A 639 -22.78 6.04 -11.74
N LEU A 640 -23.58 5.28 -10.99
CA LEU A 640 -23.37 5.04 -9.56
C LEU A 640 -22.13 4.15 -9.33
N LEU A 641 -21.91 3.14 -10.17
CA LEU A 641 -20.69 2.31 -10.09
C LEU A 641 -19.43 3.10 -10.45
N VAL A 642 -19.49 3.92 -11.50
CA VAL A 642 -18.37 4.77 -11.91
C VAL A 642 -18.04 5.80 -10.82
N ALA A 643 -19.05 6.47 -10.26
CA ALA A 643 -18.88 7.37 -9.12
C ALA A 643 -18.25 6.68 -7.92
N ALA A 644 -18.75 5.49 -7.54
CA ALA A 644 -18.16 4.70 -6.47
C ALA A 644 -16.68 4.38 -6.72
N MET A 645 -16.29 4.09 -7.96
CA MET A 645 -14.88 3.84 -8.29
C MET A 645 -14.03 5.10 -8.17
N LEU A 646 -14.52 6.26 -8.64
CA LEU A 646 -13.84 7.55 -8.46
C LEU A 646 -13.60 7.85 -6.99
N ARG A 647 -14.60 7.61 -6.13
CA ARG A 647 -14.48 7.79 -4.68
C ARG A 647 -13.37 6.94 -4.08
N TRP A 648 -13.29 5.68 -4.46
CA TRP A 648 -12.33 4.74 -3.90
C TRP A 648 -10.91 4.87 -4.41
N CYS A 649 -10.69 5.40 -5.63
CA CYS A 649 -9.35 5.59 -6.17
C CYS A 649 -8.64 6.79 -5.54
N ASP A 650 -7.32 6.75 -5.41
CA ASP A 650 -6.49 7.89 -5.02
C ASP A 650 -6.09 8.74 -6.22
N PRO A 651 -5.67 10.01 -6.00
CA PRO A 651 -5.03 10.79 -7.06
C PRO A 651 -3.83 10.03 -7.64
N GLY A 652 -3.76 9.94 -8.98
CA GLY A 652 -2.72 9.15 -9.67
C GLY A 652 -2.98 7.64 -9.75
N GLU A 653 -3.98 7.09 -9.04
CA GLU A 653 -4.41 5.71 -9.26
C GLU A 653 -5.35 5.56 -10.46
N ILE A 654 -5.82 6.64 -11.07
CA ILE A 654 -6.74 6.58 -12.20
C ILE A 654 -6.00 6.86 -13.51
N TYR A 655 -6.06 5.92 -14.45
CA TYR A 655 -5.54 6.12 -15.78
C TYR A 655 -6.63 6.68 -16.71
N TRP A 656 -6.41 7.90 -17.17
CA TRP A 656 -7.27 8.59 -18.13
C TRP A 656 -6.68 8.61 -19.55
N GLY A 657 -5.47 8.12 -19.77
CA GLY A 657 -4.75 8.22 -21.04
C GLY A 657 -3.34 8.76 -20.88
N ALA A 658 -2.47 8.46 -21.84
CA ALA A 658 -1.06 8.81 -21.80
C ALA A 658 -0.78 10.28 -22.17
N SER A 659 -1.69 10.91 -22.92
CA SER A 659 -1.56 12.30 -23.35
C SER A 659 -2.79 13.13 -22.96
N PRO A 660 -2.68 14.47 -22.87
CA PRO A 660 -3.83 15.35 -22.66
C PRO A 660 -4.96 15.13 -23.67
N ALA A 661 -4.63 14.84 -24.93
CA ALA A 661 -5.61 14.53 -25.97
C ALA A 661 -6.34 13.21 -25.71
N ASP A 662 -5.63 12.17 -25.26
CA ASP A 662 -6.25 10.91 -24.87
C ASP A 662 -7.17 11.09 -23.66
N GLN A 663 -6.72 11.87 -22.66
CA GLN A 663 -7.49 12.20 -21.47
C GLN A 663 -8.80 12.89 -21.83
N HIS A 664 -8.74 13.90 -22.70
CA HIS A 664 -9.93 14.60 -23.20
C HIS A 664 -10.88 13.65 -23.92
N ARG A 665 -10.37 12.88 -24.89
CA ARG A 665 -11.20 11.92 -25.64
C ARG A 665 -11.85 10.88 -24.73
N ASN A 666 -11.12 10.36 -23.75
CA ASN A 666 -11.64 9.30 -22.87
C ASN A 666 -12.70 9.83 -21.89
N VAL A 667 -12.54 11.06 -21.39
CA VAL A 667 -13.57 11.71 -20.56
C VAL A 667 -14.81 12.06 -21.39
N GLU A 668 -14.63 12.54 -22.62
CA GLU A 668 -15.74 12.76 -23.54
C GLU A 668 -16.47 11.46 -23.91
N GLU A 669 -15.72 10.39 -24.18
CA GLU A 669 -16.27 9.05 -24.44
C GLU A 669 -17.05 8.51 -23.22
N LEU A 670 -16.54 8.73 -22.00
CA LEU A 670 -17.25 8.41 -20.77
C LEU A 670 -18.61 9.13 -20.73
N LEU A 671 -18.63 10.46 -20.88
CA LEU A 671 -19.86 11.26 -20.78
C LEU A 671 -20.87 10.90 -21.87
N THR A 672 -20.42 10.68 -23.10
CA THR A 672 -21.31 10.35 -24.24
C THR A 672 -21.96 8.97 -24.11
N ARG A 673 -21.37 8.05 -23.35
CA ARG A 673 -21.95 6.71 -23.07
C ARG A 673 -23.11 6.76 -22.09
N PHE A 674 -23.17 7.77 -21.23
CA PHE A 674 -24.26 7.92 -20.27
C PHE A 674 -25.41 8.71 -20.89
N THR A 675 -26.35 7.98 -21.50
CA THR A 675 -27.51 8.57 -22.18
C THR A 675 -28.70 8.80 -21.24
N GLN A 676 -28.68 8.30 -20.01
CA GLN A 676 -29.76 8.50 -19.05
C GLN A 676 -29.43 9.68 -18.15
N ASP A 677 -30.38 10.61 -18.02
CA ASP A 677 -30.20 11.82 -17.20
C ASP A 677 -29.84 11.49 -15.76
N LEU A 678 -30.41 10.41 -15.19
CA LEU A 678 -30.13 9.98 -13.82
C LEU A 678 -28.65 9.65 -13.60
N ASP A 679 -27.98 9.01 -14.56
CA ASP A 679 -26.54 8.72 -14.43
C ASP A 679 -25.72 10.00 -14.45
N LEU A 680 -26.06 10.92 -15.37
CA LEU A 680 -25.35 12.19 -15.52
C LEU A 680 -25.52 13.08 -14.28
N ARG A 681 -26.69 13.06 -13.65
CA ARG A 681 -26.96 13.76 -12.38
C ARG A 681 -26.09 13.29 -11.21
N ILE A 682 -25.55 12.06 -11.27
CA ILE A 682 -24.60 11.53 -10.29
C ILE A 682 -23.16 11.77 -10.77
N LEU A 683 -22.91 11.51 -12.04
CA LEU A 683 -21.55 11.47 -12.58
C LEU A 683 -20.93 12.86 -12.67
N TYR A 684 -21.68 13.90 -13.06
CA TYR A 684 -21.12 15.26 -13.16
C TYR A 684 -20.65 15.80 -11.81
N PRO A 685 -21.45 15.77 -10.73
CA PRO A 685 -20.98 16.19 -9.41
C PRO A 685 -19.74 15.42 -8.93
N GLU A 686 -19.71 14.12 -9.17
CA GLU A 686 -18.62 13.23 -8.75
C GLU A 686 -17.33 13.45 -9.56
N LEU A 687 -17.44 13.75 -10.86
CA LEU A 687 -16.32 14.15 -11.69
C LEU A 687 -15.75 15.52 -11.28
N LEU A 688 -16.61 16.49 -10.97
CA LEU A 688 -16.18 17.81 -10.49
C LEU A 688 -15.48 17.71 -9.13
N LEU A 689 -16.01 16.92 -8.21
CA LEU A 689 -15.32 16.59 -6.96
C LEU A 689 -13.97 15.90 -7.24
N GLY A 690 -13.94 14.97 -8.19
CA GLY A 690 -12.71 14.31 -8.63
C GLY A 690 -11.66 15.28 -9.18
N VAL A 691 -12.05 16.37 -9.84
CA VAL A 691 -11.15 17.44 -10.27
C VAL A 691 -10.51 18.12 -9.06
N MET A 692 -11.32 18.52 -8.06
CA MET A 692 -10.82 19.15 -6.83
C MET A 692 -9.86 18.24 -6.06
N GLN A 693 -10.11 16.93 -6.11
CA GLN A 693 -9.27 15.92 -5.49
C GLN A 693 -8.01 15.59 -6.30
N GLY A 694 -7.84 16.12 -7.51
CA GLY A 694 -6.72 15.77 -8.40
C GLY A 694 -6.79 14.36 -9.00
N LYS A 695 -7.96 13.72 -8.96
CA LYS A 695 -8.23 12.40 -9.57
C LYS A 695 -8.53 12.50 -11.07
N ILE A 696 -9.02 13.67 -11.49
CA ILE A 696 -9.32 14.00 -12.88
C ILE A 696 -8.21 14.94 -13.42
N PRO A 697 -7.69 14.70 -14.63
CA PRO A 697 -6.65 15.54 -15.21
C PRO A 697 -7.12 16.98 -15.43
N ARG A 698 -6.26 17.97 -15.16
CA ARG A 698 -6.58 19.40 -15.37
C ARG A 698 -6.95 19.74 -16.82
N SER A 699 -6.40 18.98 -17.76
CA SER A 699 -6.63 19.14 -19.21
C SER A 699 -8.09 18.99 -19.62
N VAL A 700 -8.94 18.37 -18.78
CA VAL A 700 -10.37 18.14 -19.07
C VAL A 700 -11.31 18.97 -18.19
N THR A 701 -10.78 19.79 -17.28
CA THR A 701 -11.60 20.53 -16.32
C THR A 701 -12.59 21.48 -17.01
N GLY A 702 -12.13 22.24 -18.01
CA GLY A 702 -12.99 23.15 -18.77
C GLY A 702 -14.13 22.42 -19.52
N LEU A 703 -13.83 21.27 -20.14
CA LEU A 703 -14.84 20.42 -20.78
C LEU A 703 -15.90 19.96 -19.77
N LEU A 704 -15.46 19.48 -18.61
CA LEU A 704 -16.36 18.98 -17.57
C LEU A 704 -17.27 20.09 -17.03
N ALA A 705 -16.70 21.25 -16.70
CA ALA A 705 -17.47 22.41 -16.23
C ALA A 705 -18.52 22.84 -17.28
N TYR A 706 -18.09 23.00 -18.54
CA TYR A 706 -18.96 23.40 -19.64
C TYR A 706 -20.13 22.41 -19.84
N THR A 707 -19.81 21.12 -19.96
CA THR A 707 -20.82 20.09 -20.23
C THR A 707 -21.75 19.87 -19.03
N ALA A 708 -21.24 19.95 -17.79
CA ALA A 708 -22.06 19.86 -16.58
C ALA A 708 -23.11 20.97 -16.53
N VAL A 709 -22.71 22.23 -16.72
CA VAL A 709 -23.65 23.38 -16.74
C VAL A 709 -24.65 23.26 -17.87
N THR A 710 -24.20 22.92 -19.08
CA THR A 710 -25.08 22.79 -20.24
C THR A 710 -26.13 21.69 -20.04
N LYS A 711 -25.72 20.54 -19.49
CA LYS A 711 -26.63 19.43 -19.23
C LYS A 711 -27.57 19.67 -18.05
N SER A 712 -27.15 20.45 -17.06
CA SER A 712 -27.98 20.76 -15.89
C SER A 712 -29.07 21.80 -16.15
N LEU A 713 -29.07 22.45 -17.31
CA LEU A 713 -30.16 23.38 -17.70
C LEU A 713 -31.54 22.69 -17.70
N ASP A 714 -31.58 21.42 -18.10
CA ASP A 714 -32.80 20.61 -18.16
C ASP A 714 -33.13 19.91 -16.82
N TRP A 715 -32.30 20.10 -15.79
CA TRP A 715 -32.51 19.50 -14.46
C TRP A 715 -33.39 20.39 -13.59
N ASP A 716 -33.81 19.87 -12.44
CA ASP A 716 -34.53 20.70 -11.49
C ASP A 716 -33.64 21.82 -10.94
N ALA A 717 -34.27 22.92 -10.50
CA ALA A 717 -33.56 24.13 -10.09
C ALA A 717 -32.57 23.89 -8.94
N ARG A 718 -32.84 22.89 -8.09
CA ARG A 718 -31.98 22.56 -6.95
C ARG A 718 -30.74 21.82 -7.43
N GLU A 719 -30.90 20.76 -8.23
CA GLU A 719 -29.78 20.01 -8.81
C GLU A 719 -28.89 20.90 -9.69
N ARG A 720 -29.50 21.82 -10.46
CA ARG A 720 -28.76 22.80 -11.24
C ARG A 720 -27.92 23.73 -10.37
N ALA A 721 -28.49 24.25 -9.27
CA ALA A 721 -27.77 25.11 -8.33
C ALA A 721 -26.57 24.39 -7.70
N GLU A 722 -26.72 23.10 -7.37
CA GLU A 722 -25.61 22.28 -6.83
C GLU A 722 -24.47 22.11 -7.84
N ILE A 723 -24.78 21.88 -9.12
CA ILE A 723 -23.76 21.82 -10.18
C ILE A 723 -23.03 23.15 -10.33
N VAL A 724 -23.75 24.26 -10.35
CA VAL A 724 -23.14 25.59 -10.51
C VAL A 724 -22.21 25.90 -9.34
N GLU A 725 -22.61 25.57 -8.11
CA GLU A 725 -21.76 25.75 -6.93
C GLU A 725 -20.51 24.85 -7.00
N LEU A 726 -20.64 23.59 -7.43
CA LEU A 726 -19.48 22.71 -7.63
C LEU A 726 -18.51 23.24 -8.70
N VAL A 727 -19.03 23.76 -9.81
CA VAL A 727 -18.20 24.38 -10.86
C VAL A 727 -17.47 25.62 -10.30
N ARG A 728 -18.16 26.44 -9.50
CA ARG A 728 -17.53 27.57 -8.82
C ARG A 728 -16.42 27.13 -7.87
N LEU A 729 -16.63 26.08 -7.06
CA LEU A 729 -15.61 25.53 -6.17
C LEU A 729 -14.38 25.02 -6.92
N VAL A 730 -14.56 24.44 -8.10
CA VAL A 730 -13.45 24.05 -8.98
C VAL A 730 -12.70 25.30 -9.46
N GLY A 731 -13.39 26.39 -9.80
CA GLY A 731 -12.76 27.67 -10.16
C GLY A 731 -11.96 28.28 -8.99
N ASP A 732 -12.55 28.33 -7.79
CA ASP A 732 -11.93 28.81 -6.55
C ASP A 732 -10.65 28.02 -6.21
N ALA A 733 -10.58 26.73 -6.59
CA ALA A 733 -9.41 25.88 -6.42
C ALA A 733 -8.27 26.18 -7.43
N GLY A 734 -8.40 27.23 -8.24
CA GLY A 734 -7.36 27.71 -9.16
C GLY A 734 -7.36 27.06 -10.53
N PHE A 735 -8.49 26.48 -10.94
CA PHE A 735 -8.65 25.91 -12.28
C PHE A 735 -9.29 26.94 -13.21
N GLU A 736 -8.81 27.03 -14.45
CA GLU A 736 -9.36 27.93 -15.46
C GLU A 736 -10.77 27.46 -15.88
N ILE A 737 -11.78 28.25 -15.51
CA ILE A 737 -13.18 28.08 -15.91
C ILE A 737 -13.65 29.39 -16.53
N ASP A 738 -14.40 29.32 -17.62
CA ASP A 738 -14.98 30.51 -18.25
C ASP A 738 -16.08 31.10 -17.35
N ASP A 739 -15.87 32.33 -16.85
CA ASP A 739 -16.82 33.06 -16.01
C ASP A 739 -18.22 33.17 -16.66
N ALA A 740 -18.29 33.19 -17.99
CA ALA A 740 -19.56 33.22 -18.71
C ALA A 740 -20.42 31.97 -18.44
N LEU A 741 -19.79 30.82 -18.15
CA LEU A 741 -20.51 29.58 -17.82
C LEU A 741 -21.15 29.65 -16.44
N VAL A 742 -20.45 30.23 -15.46
CA VAL A 742 -20.97 30.39 -14.11
C VAL A 742 -22.17 31.34 -14.11
N ILE A 743 -22.08 32.43 -14.88
CA ILE A 743 -23.17 33.40 -15.04
C ILE A 743 -24.38 32.74 -15.73
N ALA A 744 -24.15 31.98 -16.81
CA ALA A 744 -25.22 31.34 -17.57
C ALA A 744 -25.99 30.27 -16.78
N GLY A 745 -25.31 29.53 -15.88
CA GLY A 745 -25.98 28.55 -15.02
C GLY A 745 -26.75 29.16 -13.84
N SER A 746 -26.39 30.40 -13.44
CA SER A 746 -27.00 31.11 -12.32
C SER A 746 -28.28 31.88 -12.69
N GLN A 747 -28.46 32.18 -13.99
CA GLN A 747 -29.65 32.81 -14.57
C GLN A 747 -30.70 31.75 -14.91
#